data_AF-A0A1E5D8M4-F1
#
_entry.id   AF-A0A1E5D8M4-F1
#
_cell.length_a   1.000
_cell.length_b   1.000
_cell.length_c   1.000
_cell.angle_alpha   90.00
_cell.angle_beta   90.00
_cell.angle_gamma   90.00
#
_symmetry.space_group_name_H-M   'P 1'
#
loop_
_entity.id
_entity.type
_entity.pdbx_description
1 polymer ?
#
loop_
_entity_poly.entity_id
_entity_poly.type
_entity_poly.pdbx_seq_one_letter_code
_entity_poly.pdbx_strand_id
1 'polypeptide(L)'
;MNKNKLVIALGLTSSLGLVGCGDGETGTTANSNAYSVTAIDGYLKNAQVWLDVDGDFQLDPDEPSAISGDGGKAVLDVSNTPNPENYAVIVKAIKGQTIDETTGPVLSDYVMSAPAGQTDVTPLSTLVHVKLESGTFSTIEEAVTDVANDLGLEESDVLGDYIEDGKTDAAYSAEALVTSGVIPEDTTELSENADGSKTDLSDNSEQIGTIIKAPDFDPDKTAIIPGDNGGYESVENTDTDGDGVIDELDEFVDDDTEWVDSDKDGTGDNADTNDDNDAALDVDDDFPFDKDETTDTDGDGIGNNADLDDDNDDTPDISDDFPLDENETTDTDGDGVGNNADLDDDNDDTPDASDDFPLNKDETTDTDGDGIGNNEDTDDDNDGILDEDDDSPLTPDLSPIQQVITFMRDSGTFYSLWADEETRNNNGVETTDVEVFVEEFTMNNDIGTLSKLYQVGADGRTHTIDPNDDKDIILGPQGWEMFNDVYSLAIVGDAISVYPADLPTLTSTASGYVRDLSGKSIAGNAGELSDYVNDTAVFPQGSQGGSVSLTADFDEYYLWNKPWFYHGTANNEEDGNNATSFADVIVNTAAGDGALVSTVKGLSIGYDVGIELVTGGVINYYTWDWSWTNGQETMVTLNGSGQWTQSTVNGEEVIRFDIPQAVIDLWGDAWDHDTNQRILSVYDGYLYEGEFIAAGDAEDDNDGYLLNAVAKEALINAINIEGWCFITETDSGSTLADFEAQLADCTLPTMMPEDSISYRVSGSGETRTAAFGDNNQMLRFKNSAPSMKYWNMNSKGILEIGENANEIWDYRKLIIDVNDDKQYSVAHFDPEEGSIWLATYLDVDINKDIQTCDVDESGWNDETDQPINFKTYAQYIAALDSCREDEDYKTPLFSTRFIGDERVLQAEDERLSFMADGSGKFEDLNPDGTVMESFNFTWAMHDVDKGIIKLSFAYTDDNNVAQTATDYMTIAYSNGIEFNVKVFTVSSEWGGNAITEEGEIWYSNYSNPDSESELTDLGFITPATP
;
A
#
# COMPACT_ATOMS: atom_id res chain seq x y z
N MET A 1 26.36 -11.23 11.23
CA MET A 1 25.14 -12.04 11.03
C MET A 1 25.13 -13.12 12.10
N ASN A 2 24.23 -12.98 13.07
CA ASN A 2 23.98 -13.88 14.21
C ASN A 2 24.54 -15.29 14.04
N LYS A 3 25.44 -15.69 14.94
CA LYS A 3 25.88 -17.08 15.07
C LYS A 3 26.01 -17.48 16.52
N ASN A 4 24.97 -18.18 16.98
CA ASN A 4 24.99 -19.12 18.11
C ASN A 4 26.29 -19.93 18.14
N LYS A 5 26.92 -20.06 19.31
CA LYS A 5 27.84 -21.14 19.63
C LYS A 5 27.49 -21.74 20.99
N LEU A 6 26.87 -22.91 20.95
CA LEU A 6 26.65 -23.78 22.10
C LEU A 6 27.95 -24.57 22.35
N VAL A 7 28.59 -24.37 23.51
CA VAL A 7 29.72 -25.21 23.97
C VAL A 7 29.17 -26.29 24.90
N ILE A 8 29.49 -27.55 24.61
CA ILE A 8 29.11 -28.72 25.43
C ILE A 8 30.38 -29.24 26.10
N ALA A 9 30.48 -29.10 27.42
CA ALA A 9 31.55 -29.71 28.23
C ALA A 9 31.01 -30.89 29.05
N LEU A 10 31.72 -32.03 28.97
CA LEU A 10 31.43 -33.30 29.62
C LEU A 10 32.26 -33.42 30.91
N GLY A 11 31.63 -33.33 32.08
CA GLY A 11 32.29 -33.49 33.38
C GLY A 11 32.73 -34.92 33.71
N LEU A 12 34.03 -35.10 33.94
CA LEU A 12 34.68 -36.30 34.49
C LEU A 12 34.89 -36.13 36.00
N THR A 13 34.54 -37.17 36.75
CA THR A 13 34.55 -37.22 38.23
C THR A 13 35.95 -37.24 38.86
N SER A 14 36.13 -36.55 39.99
CA SER A 14 37.15 -36.87 41.00
C SER A 14 36.56 -36.86 42.43
N SER A 15 37.26 -37.46 43.38
CA SER A 15 36.70 -38.33 44.41
C SER A 15 37.12 -38.00 45.86
N LEU A 16 36.12 -37.92 46.76
CA LEU A 16 36.04 -38.45 48.15
C LEU A 16 37.21 -38.29 49.16
N GLY A 17 36.87 -37.71 50.32
CA GLY A 17 37.49 -37.96 51.63
C GLY A 17 36.50 -37.70 52.78
N LEU A 18 36.05 -38.77 53.46
CA LEU A 18 34.84 -38.86 54.29
C LEU A 18 35.16 -39.26 55.74
N VAL A 19 34.60 -38.58 56.76
CA VAL A 19 34.19 -39.11 58.11
C VAL A 19 33.21 -38.08 58.73
N GLY A 20 32.02 -38.33 59.30
CA GLY A 20 31.18 -39.51 59.57
C GLY A 20 30.11 -39.21 60.66
N CYS A 21 28.93 -39.86 60.54
CA CYS A 21 27.68 -39.85 61.35
C CYS A 21 26.62 -38.79 60.96
N GLY A 22 25.39 -39.08 60.53
CA GLY A 22 24.65 -40.33 60.30
C GLY A 22 23.17 -40.16 60.67
N ASP A 23 22.26 -40.07 59.70
CA ASP A 23 21.01 -40.86 59.57
C ASP A 23 20.35 -40.52 58.21
N GLY A 24 19.73 -41.51 57.56
CA GLY A 24 19.45 -41.46 56.11
C GLY A 24 18.05 -40.98 55.70
N GLU A 25 17.99 -40.36 54.52
CA GLU A 25 16.89 -40.50 53.56
C GLU A 25 17.40 -40.24 52.13
N THR A 26 16.66 -40.75 51.16
CA THR A 26 17.04 -41.04 49.77
C THR A 26 17.46 -39.83 48.92
N GLY A 27 18.51 -40.01 48.11
CA GLY A 27 19.08 -38.95 47.28
C GLY A 27 18.19 -38.45 46.13
N THR A 28 18.07 -37.12 46.10
CA THR A 28 17.97 -36.26 44.92
C THR A 28 19.12 -35.25 45.07
N THR A 29 19.90 -35.05 44.01
CA THR A 29 21.03 -34.09 43.93
C THR A 29 20.55 -32.71 44.37
N ALA A 30 21.11 -32.20 45.47
CA ALA A 30 20.90 -30.82 45.89
C ALA A 30 21.70 -29.92 44.95
N ASN A 31 21.00 -29.07 44.18
CA ASN A 31 21.60 -27.87 43.66
C ASN A 31 22.09 -27.07 44.87
N SER A 32 23.41 -26.91 44.96
CA SER A 32 24.01 -25.92 45.85
C SER A 32 23.70 -24.58 45.23
N ASN A 33 22.86 -23.78 45.87
CA ASN A 33 22.60 -22.38 45.48
C ASN A 33 23.80 -21.46 45.77
N ALA A 34 24.99 -22.03 45.93
CA ALA A 34 26.20 -21.32 46.33
C ALA A 34 27.36 -21.73 45.42
N TYR A 35 28.08 -20.74 44.91
CA TYR A 35 29.27 -20.88 44.09
C TYR A 35 30.46 -20.21 44.81
N SER A 36 31.52 -20.96 45.09
CA SER A 36 32.65 -20.47 45.91
C SER A 36 33.78 -20.01 45.00
N VAL A 37 34.28 -18.80 45.25
CA VAL A 37 35.37 -18.16 44.53
C VAL A 37 36.46 -17.78 45.54
N THR A 38 37.72 -17.77 45.10
CA THR A 38 38.86 -17.25 45.86
C THR A 38 39.55 -16.15 45.07
N ALA A 39 39.62 -14.93 45.61
CA ALA A 39 40.37 -13.80 45.06
C ALA A 39 41.82 -13.80 45.60
N ILE A 40 42.82 -13.86 44.73
CA ILE A 40 44.21 -14.12 45.12
C ILE A 40 45.19 -13.25 44.32
N ASP A 41 45.73 -12.21 44.96
CA ASP A 41 47.09 -11.69 44.69
C ASP A 41 47.99 -12.14 45.85
N GLY A 42 47.70 -11.64 47.04
CA GLY A 42 48.05 -12.20 48.34
C GLY A 42 46.81 -12.43 49.20
N TYR A 43 45.84 -13.20 48.71
CA TYR A 43 44.47 -13.30 49.25
C TYR A 43 43.80 -11.94 49.50
N LEU A 44 42.89 -11.57 48.62
CA LEU A 44 42.24 -10.26 48.68
C LEU A 44 41.00 -10.31 49.54
N LYS A 45 41.03 -9.65 50.68
CA LYS A 45 39.89 -9.47 51.58
C LYS A 45 39.21 -8.13 51.29
N ASN A 46 37.88 -8.10 51.34
CA ASN A 46 37.04 -6.95 50.99
C ASN A 46 37.14 -6.53 49.51
N ALA A 47 37.37 -7.48 48.61
CA ALA A 47 37.27 -7.25 47.16
C ALA A 47 35.86 -7.60 46.68
N GLN A 48 35.34 -6.86 45.70
CA GLN A 48 34.07 -7.16 45.06
C GLN A 48 34.27 -8.32 44.07
N VAL A 49 33.41 -9.33 44.13
CA VAL A 49 33.51 -10.54 43.32
C VAL A 49 32.18 -10.82 42.68
N TRP A 50 32.15 -11.08 41.38
CA TRP A 50 30.91 -11.44 40.70
C TRP A 50 31.10 -12.41 39.54
N LEU A 51 29.99 -12.97 39.10
CA LEU A 51 29.90 -13.88 37.97
C LEU A 51 29.38 -13.09 36.77
N ASP A 52 30.21 -12.97 35.74
CA ASP A 52 29.91 -12.24 34.49
C ASP A 52 29.04 -13.13 33.59
N VAL A 53 27.73 -12.96 33.69
CA VAL A 53 26.70 -13.81 33.06
C VAL A 53 26.45 -13.39 31.62
N ASP A 54 26.52 -12.10 31.33
CA ASP A 54 26.21 -11.55 30.01
C ASP A 54 27.45 -11.37 29.11
N GLY A 55 28.65 -11.38 29.71
CA GLY A 55 29.95 -11.34 29.05
C GLY A 55 30.48 -9.94 28.80
N ASP A 56 30.02 -8.93 29.53
CA ASP A 56 30.42 -7.53 29.38
C ASP A 56 31.48 -7.04 30.39
N PHE A 57 31.84 -7.90 31.36
CA PHE A 57 32.79 -7.66 32.44
C PHE A 57 32.35 -6.63 33.50
N GLN A 58 31.18 -6.02 33.40
CA GLN A 58 30.64 -5.11 34.40
C GLN A 58 29.86 -5.89 35.45
N LEU A 59 29.55 -5.25 36.58
CA LEU A 59 28.67 -5.83 37.57
C LEU A 59 27.26 -5.29 37.31
N ASP A 60 26.38 -6.13 36.81
CA ASP A 60 24.97 -5.78 36.65
C ASP A 60 24.15 -6.15 37.92
N PRO A 61 23.02 -5.46 38.18
CA PRO A 61 22.15 -5.76 39.32
C PRO A 61 21.68 -7.23 39.40
N ASP A 62 21.54 -7.89 38.25
CA ASP A 62 21.07 -9.28 38.14
C ASP A 62 22.18 -10.33 38.30
N GLU A 63 23.44 -9.93 38.44
CA GLU A 63 24.57 -10.85 38.49
C GLU A 63 24.90 -11.35 39.90
N PRO A 64 25.20 -12.66 40.06
CA PRO A 64 25.65 -13.20 41.34
C PRO A 64 26.94 -12.53 41.83
N SER A 65 26.86 -11.74 42.89
CA SER A 65 28.00 -11.03 43.48
C SER A 65 28.17 -11.28 44.98
N ALA A 66 29.38 -11.03 45.51
CA ALA A 66 29.70 -11.02 46.93
C ALA A 66 31.00 -10.27 47.21
N ILE A 67 31.21 -9.86 48.47
CA ILE A 67 32.50 -9.35 48.94
C ILE A 67 33.36 -10.49 49.49
N SER A 68 34.63 -10.53 49.13
CA SER A 68 35.58 -11.54 49.60
C SER A 68 35.92 -11.37 51.09
N GLY A 69 36.02 -12.48 51.82
CA GLY A 69 36.41 -12.52 53.23
C GLY A 69 37.85 -13.00 53.44
N ASP A 70 38.15 -13.41 54.67
CA ASP A 70 39.47 -13.95 55.06
C ASP A 70 39.95 -15.07 54.10
N GLY A 71 41.20 -14.99 53.66
CA GLY A 71 41.78 -15.90 52.68
C GLY A 71 41.17 -15.76 51.28
N GLY A 72 40.65 -14.59 50.93
CA GLY A 72 40.14 -14.26 49.59
C GLY A 72 38.78 -14.84 49.24
N LYS A 73 38.06 -15.45 50.18
CA LYS A 73 36.90 -16.31 49.85
C LYS A 73 35.61 -15.53 49.69
N ALA A 74 34.96 -15.68 48.55
CA ALA A 74 33.62 -15.18 48.26
C ALA A 74 32.67 -16.35 47.96
N VAL A 75 31.39 -16.22 48.35
CA VAL A 75 30.36 -17.21 48.06
C VAL A 75 29.18 -16.51 47.40
N LEU A 76 29.01 -16.75 46.11
CA LEU A 76 27.98 -16.14 45.26
C LEU A 76 26.67 -16.93 45.35
N ASP A 77 25.54 -16.24 45.48
CA ASP A 77 24.22 -16.87 45.37
C ASP A 77 23.84 -17.08 43.91
N VAL A 78 23.83 -18.34 43.49
CA VAL A 78 23.58 -18.74 42.09
C VAL A 78 22.23 -19.44 41.95
N SER A 79 21.29 -19.16 42.86
CA SER A 79 19.92 -19.72 42.83
C SER A 79 19.22 -19.53 41.48
N ASN A 80 19.50 -18.40 40.82
CA ASN A 80 18.87 -18.01 39.55
C ASN A 80 19.80 -18.20 38.32
N THR A 81 21.04 -18.63 38.53
CA THR A 81 22.06 -18.75 37.47
C THR A 81 22.44 -20.22 37.27
N PRO A 82 21.72 -20.97 36.41
CA PRO A 82 21.96 -22.39 36.23
C PRO A 82 23.29 -22.63 35.51
N ASN A 83 24.11 -23.53 36.07
CA ASN A 83 25.47 -23.87 35.60
C ASN A 83 26.44 -22.67 35.70
N PRO A 84 26.66 -22.14 36.91
CA PRO A 84 27.55 -20.99 37.14
C PRO A 84 28.97 -21.23 36.63
N GLU A 85 29.42 -22.48 36.55
CA GLU A 85 30.73 -22.85 36.01
C GLU A 85 30.94 -22.53 34.52
N ASN A 86 29.90 -22.08 33.80
CA ASN A 86 30.01 -21.70 32.40
C ASN A 86 30.36 -20.22 32.20
N TYR A 87 30.38 -19.43 33.27
CA TYR A 87 30.59 -17.99 33.23
C TYR A 87 31.94 -17.62 33.82
N ALA A 88 32.50 -16.50 33.36
CA ALA A 88 33.72 -15.96 33.92
C ALA A 88 33.48 -15.38 35.30
N VAL A 89 34.53 -15.28 36.10
CA VAL A 89 34.47 -14.66 37.42
C VAL A 89 35.37 -13.43 37.43
N ILE A 90 34.85 -12.31 37.90
CA ILE A 90 35.55 -11.04 37.98
C ILE A 90 35.74 -10.66 39.46
N VAL A 91 36.87 -10.02 39.75
CA VAL A 91 37.22 -9.50 41.06
C VAL A 91 37.71 -8.07 40.92
N LYS A 92 37.10 -7.12 41.61
CA LYS A 92 37.59 -5.73 41.74
C LYS A 92 38.16 -5.51 43.14
N ALA A 93 39.45 -5.22 43.21
CA ALA A 93 40.11 -4.69 44.39
C ALA A 93 39.90 -3.17 44.43
N ILE A 94 39.44 -2.66 45.58
CA ILE A 94 39.09 -1.26 45.78
C ILE A 94 40.17 -0.63 46.66
N LYS A 95 40.75 0.46 46.19
CA LYS A 95 41.75 1.25 46.90
C LYS A 95 41.26 1.61 48.30
N GLY A 96 42.12 1.44 49.30
CA GLY A 96 41.82 1.75 50.70
C GLY A 96 40.84 0.79 51.40
N GLN A 97 40.01 0.05 50.67
CA GLN A 97 39.03 -0.88 51.25
C GLN A 97 39.50 -2.34 51.21
N THR A 98 40.10 -2.76 50.09
CA THR A 98 40.62 -4.11 49.90
C THR A 98 41.97 -4.27 50.60
N ILE A 99 42.10 -5.35 51.35
CA ILE A 99 43.34 -5.75 52.01
C ILE A 99 43.89 -6.99 51.30
N ASP A 100 45.07 -6.86 50.72
CA ASP A 100 45.93 -7.98 50.40
C ASP A 100 46.53 -8.52 51.70
N GLU A 101 46.26 -9.78 52.05
CA GLU A 101 46.76 -10.38 53.31
C GLU A 101 48.29 -10.58 53.32
N THR A 102 48.99 -10.35 52.20
CA THR A 102 50.44 -10.45 52.06
C THR A 102 51.13 -9.09 52.07
N THR A 103 50.64 -8.13 51.28
CA THR A 103 51.24 -6.79 51.10
C THR A 103 50.48 -5.68 51.81
N GLY A 104 49.32 -6.00 52.40
CA GLY A 104 48.51 -5.08 53.17
C GLY A 104 47.50 -4.31 52.29
N PRO A 105 47.26 -3.04 52.56
CA PRO A 105 46.23 -2.24 51.89
C PRO A 105 46.48 -2.10 50.39
N VAL A 106 45.42 -2.22 49.60
CA VAL A 106 45.49 -1.96 48.16
C VAL A 106 45.58 -0.44 47.90
N LEU A 107 46.63 -0.02 47.18
CA LEU A 107 46.97 1.39 46.95
C LEU A 107 46.30 2.02 45.72
N SER A 108 45.80 1.20 44.80
CA SER A 108 45.07 1.60 43.59
C SER A 108 44.00 0.56 43.26
N ASP A 109 42.88 0.99 42.68
CA ASP A 109 41.87 0.07 42.15
C ASP A 109 42.49 -0.84 41.07
N TYR A 110 42.08 -2.10 41.06
CA TYR A 110 42.37 -3.00 39.94
C TYR A 110 41.36 -4.13 39.82
N VAL A 111 41.22 -4.67 38.60
CA VAL A 111 40.25 -5.71 38.25
C VAL A 111 40.96 -6.94 37.67
N MET A 112 40.64 -8.09 38.26
CA MET A 112 41.12 -9.40 37.85
C MET A 112 39.98 -10.27 37.33
N SER A 113 40.31 -11.28 36.53
CA SER A 113 39.31 -12.23 36.03
C SER A 113 39.85 -13.65 35.90
N ALA A 114 38.93 -14.62 35.84
CA ALA A 114 39.25 -16.01 35.55
C ALA A 114 38.26 -16.58 34.52
N PRO A 115 38.74 -17.43 33.58
CA PRO A 115 37.88 -17.99 32.56
C PRO A 115 36.89 -19.00 33.15
N ALA A 116 35.80 -19.23 32.42
CA ALA A 116 34.74 -20.14 32.81
C ALA A 116 35.24 -21.48 33.38
N GLY A 117 34.75 -21.81 34.58
CA GLY A 117 35.05 -23.04 35.30
C GLY A 117 36.28 -22.97 36.20
N GLN A 118 37.00 -21.84 36.23
CA GLN A 118 37.99 -21.52 37.26
C GLN A 118 37.36 -20.71 38.39
N THR A 119 37.69 -21.07 39.63
CA THR A 119 37.15 -20.41 40.83
C THR A 119 38.21 -19.64 41.62
N ASP A 120 39.48 -19.84 41.30
CA ASP A 120 40.58 -19.08 41.91
C ASP A 120 40.97 -17.97 40.91
N VAL A 121 40.62 -16.74 41.26
CA VAL A 121 40.82 -15.54 40.44
C VAL A 121 42.10 -14.84 40.88
N THR A 122 43.06 -14.76 39.97
CA THR A 122 44.41 -14.26 40.25
C THR A 122 44.91 -13.35 39.12
N PRO A 123 45.99 -12.57 39.34
CA PRO A 123 46.65 -11.85 38.26
C PRO A 123 47.05 -12.78 37.10
N LEU A 124 47.43 -14.03 37.41
CA LEU A 124 47.81 -15.04 36.42
C LEU A 124 46.61 -15.61 35.66
N SER A 125 45.48 -15.87 36.35
CA SER A 125 44.26 -16.32 35.67
C SER A 125 43.70 -15.22 34.77
N THR A 126 43.92 -13.95 35.12
CA THR A 126 43.50 -12.78 34.32
C THR A 126 44.23 -12.77 32.98
N LEU A 127 45.55 -12.99 32.98
CA LEU A 127 46.31 -13.15 31.74
C LEU A 127 45.83 -14.33 30.90
N VAL A 128 45.50 -15.46 31.53
CA VAL A 128 44.93 -16.63 30.82
C VAL A 128 43.57 -16.29 30.22
N HIS A 129 42.70 -15.61 30.96
CA HIS A 129 41.35 -15.25 30.53
C HIS A 129 41.38 -14.29 29.34
N VAL A 130 42.13 -13.19 29.46
CA VAL A 130 42.29 -12.19 28.40
C VAL A 130 42.88 -12.81 27.12
N LYS A 131 43.84 -13.72 27.23
CA LYS A 131 44.41 -14.43 26.08
C LYS A 131 43.42 -15.39 25.39
N LEU A 132 42.41 -15.88 26.11
CA LEU A 132 41.33 -16.69 25.53
C LEU A 132 40.29 -15.80 24.84
N GLU A 133 39.86 -14.72 25.48
CA GLU A 133 38.82 -13.81 24.96
C GLU A 133 39.31 -13.02 23.73
N SER A 134 40.59 -12.61 23.71
CA SER A 134 41.21 -11.98 22.54
C SER A 134 41.28 -12.91 21.32
N GLY A 135 40.96 -14.19 21.49
CA GLY A 135 41.01 -15.22 20.45
C GLY A 135 42.43 -15.66 20.10
N THR A 136 43.43 -15.30 20.92
CA THR A 136 44.84 -15.66 20.73
C THR A 136 45.04 -17.18 20.83
N PHE A 137 44.36 -17.83 21.79
CA PHE A 137 44.38 -19.28 21.97
C PHE A 137 42.98 -19.87 21.96
N SER A 138 42.85 -21.12 21.52
CA SER A 138 41.54 -21.79 21.42
C SER A 138 41.23 -22.73 22.59
N THR A 139 42.22 -23.01 23.44
CA THR A 139 42.03 -23.84 24.64
C THR A 139 42.78 -23.26 25.83
N ILE A 140 42.25 -23.51 27.04
CA ILE A 140 42.86 -23.07 28.30
C ILE A 140 44.30 -23.59 28.42
N GLU A 141 44.57 -24.83 28.00
CA GLU A 141 45.93 -25.40 28.11
C GLU A 141 46.97 -24.66 27.25
N GLU A 142 46.58 -24.16 26.08
CA GLU A 142 47.48 -23.36 25.22
C GLU A 142 47.78 -22.01 25.87
N ALA A 143 46.76 -21.33 26.41
CA ALA A 143 46.92 -20.06 27.12
C ALA A 143 47.76 -20.20 28.40
N VAL A 144 47.54 -21.26 29.19
CA VAL A 144 48.35 -21.59 30.38
C VAL A 144 49.81 -21.82 30.02
N THR A 145 50.07 -22.57 28.94
CA THR A 145 51.44 -22.81 28.47
C THR A 145 52.14 -21.51 28.11
N ASP A 146 51.43 -20.57 27.49
CA ASP A 146 51.96 -19.29 27.07
C ASP A 146 52.30 -18.39 28.27
N VAL A 147 51.34 -18.21 29.20
CA VAL A 147 51.56 -17.44 30.45
C VAL A 147 52.72 -18.03 31.28
N ALA A 148 52.82 -19.35 31.37
CA ALA A 148 53.94 -20.01 32.04
C ALA A 148 55.30 -19.65 31.39
N ASN A 149 55.37 -19.62 30.06
CA ASN A 149 56.60 -19.27 29.35
C ASN A 149 56.96 -17.77 29.49
N ASP A 150 55.96 -16.90 29.49
CA ASP A 150 56.14 -15.45 29.60
C ASP A 150 56.74 -15.09 30.95
N LEU A 151 56.22 -15.66 32.03
CA LEU A 151 56.66 -15.36 33.40
C LEU A 151 57.76 -16.30 33.92
N GLY A 152 58.05 -17.40 33.22
CA GLY A 152 59.08 -18.37 33.61
C GLY A 152 58.63 -19.34 34.70
N LEU A 153 57.34 -19.69 34.71
CA LEU A 153 56.69 -20.57 35.68
C LEU A 153 56.55 -22.01 35.15
N GLU A 154 56.26 -22.96 36.04
CA GLU A 154 55.79 -24.28 35.63
C GLU A 154 54.30 -24.21 35.25
N GLU A 155 53.88 -24.91 34.19
CA GLU A 155 52.49 -24.87 33.68
C GLU A 155 51.44 -25.22 34.76
N SER A 156 51.80 -26.07 35.73
CA SER A 156 50.90 -26.44 36.83
C SER A 156 50.68 -25.35 37.87
N ASP A 157 51.41 -24.25 37.78
CA ASP A 157 51.47 -23.21 38.81
C ASP A 157 50.76 -21.91 38.36
N VAL A 158 50.20 -21.89 37.15
CA VAL A 158 49.56 -20.70 36.55
C VAL A 158 48.10 -20.52 36.98
N LEU A 159 47.35 -21.62 37.10
CA LEU A 159 45.95 -21.61 37.53
C LEU A 159 45.80 -22.31 38.87
N GLY A 160 44.84 -21.85 39.68
CA GLY A 160 44.57 -22.35 41.02
C GLY A 160 45.24 -21.53 42.11
N ASP A 161 45.02 -21.95 43.36
CA ASP A 161 45.58 -21.31 44.54
C ASP A 161 47.08 -21.61 44.73
N TYR A 162 47.92 -20.73 44.18
CA TYR A 162 49.39 -20.83 44.33
C TYR A 162 49.88 -20.60 45.76
N ILE A 163 49.09 -19.96 46.62
CA ILE A 163 49.45 -19.72 48.03
C ILE A 163 49.26 -21.00 48.83
N GLU A 164 48.10 -21.65 48.72
CA GLU A 164 47.81 -22.93 49.38
C GLU A 164 48.77 -24.03 48.89
N ASP A 165 49.10 -24.04 47.59
CA ASP A 165 50.05 -24.99 47.00
C ASP A 165 51.52 -24.67 47.28
N GLY A 166 51.82 -23.51 47.87
CA GLY A 166 53.17 -23.07 48.23
C GLY A 166 54.08 -22.80 47.04
N LYS A 167 53.53 -22.23 45.96
CA LYS A 167 54.26 -21.90 44.71
C LYS A 167 54.76 -20.46 44.75
N THR A 168 55.89 -20.26 45.41
CA THR A 168 56.48 -18.93 45.65
C THR A 168 56.80 -18.13 44.38
N ASP A 169 57.18 -18.81 43.30
CA ASP A 169 57.53 -18.14 42.04
C ASP A 169 56.27 -17.58 41.34
N ALA A 170 55.14 -18.28 41.46
CA ALA A 170 53.85 -17.82 40.95
C ALA A 170 53.30 -16.67 41.81
N ALA A 171 53.40 -16.77 43.13
CA ALA A 171 53.03 -15.69 44.06
C ALA A 171 53.79 -14.39 43.77
N TYR A 172 55.12 -14.48 43.62
CA TYR A 172 55.94 -13.31 43.27
C TYR A 172 55.54 -12.70 41.92
N SER A 173 55.24 -13.55 40.93
CA SER A 173 54.86 -13.08 39.59
C SER A 173 53.50 -12.39 39.59
N ALA A 174 52.57 -12.85 40.42
CA ALA A 174 51.27 -12.21 40.62
C ALA A 174 51.42 -10.83 41.27
N GLU A 175 52.14 -10.75 42.38
CA GLU A 175 52.41 -9.50 43.11
C GLU A 175 53.11 -8.45 42.21
N ALA A 176 54.07 -8.90 41.40
CA ALA A 176 54.78 -8.04 40.47
C ALA A 176 53.88 -7.45 39.37
N LEU A 177 52.82 -8.16 38.95
CA LEU A 177 51.86 -7.65 37.96
C LEU A 177 50.96 -6.57 38.57
N VAL A 178 50.58 -6.72 39.83
CA VAL A 178 49.75 -5.74 40.55
C VAL A 178 50.56 -4.50 40.93
N THR A 179 51.71 -4.68 41.59
CA THR A 179 52.57 -3.58 42.06
C THR A 179 53.12 -2.70 40.91
N SER A 180 53.21 -3.27 39.71
CA SER A 180 53.63 -2.55 38.52
C SER A 180 52.50 -1.82 37.79
N GLY A 181 51.26 -1.88 38.29
CA GLY A 181 50.08 -1.28 37.65
C GLY A 181 49.77 -1.89 36.29
N VAL A 182 50.06 -3.18 36.09
CA VAL A 182 49.81 -3.87 34.81
C VAL A 182 48.42 -4.49 34.75
N ILE A 183 47.87 -4.89 35.89
CA ILE A 183 46.49 -5.36 35.97
C ILE A 183 45.53 -4.18 35.73
N PRO A 184 44.45 -4.35 34.94
CA PRO A 184 43.53 -3.27 34.59
C PRO A 184 42.98 -2.53 35.82
N GLU A 185 42.84 -1.20 35.76
CA GLU A 185 42.32 -0.40 36.89
C GLU A 185 40.79 -0.50 37.04
N ASP A 186 40.07 -0.69 35.93
CA ASP A 186 38.62 -0.82 35.89
C ASP A 186 38.13 -1.89 34.86
N THR A 187 36.82 -2.13 34.85
CA THR A 187 36.18 -3.11 33.95
C THR A 187 36.23 -2.68 32.49
N THR A 188 36.30 -1.38 32.21
CA THR A 188 36.46 -0.86 30.85
C THR A 188 37.82 -1.25 30.29
N GLU A 189 38.91 -1.01 31.04
CA GLU A 189 40.25 -1.38 30.63
C GLU A 189 40.42 -2.91 30.52
N LEU A 190 39.76 -3.68 31.39
CA LEU A 190 39.71 -5.14 31.28
C LEU A 190 39.05 -5.57 29.97
N SER A 191 37.89 -5.00 29.63
CA SER A 191 37.16 -5.31 28.38
C SER A 191 37.99 -4.97 27.14
N GLU A 192 38.70 -3.84 27.14
CA GLU A 192 39.54 -3.39 26.04
C GLU A 192 40.76 -4.31 25.83
N ASN A 193 41.31 -4.87 26.91
CA ASN A 193 42.37 -5.87 26.80
C ASN A 193 41.81 -7.24 26.35
N ALA A 194 40.62 -7.62 26.82
CA ALA A 194 39.97 -8.87 26.48
C ALA A 194 39.51 -8.93 25.01
N ASP A 195 38.98 -7.83 24.45
CA ASP A 195 38.57 -7.76 23.04
C ASP A 195 39.74 -7.53 22.06
N GLY A 196 40.93 -7.25 22.61
CA GLY A 196 42.18 -7.00 21.87
C GLY A 196 42.31 -5.61 21.27
N SER A 197 41.46 -4.66 21.67
CA SER A 197 41.56 -3.24 21.29
C SER A 197 42.75 -2.55 21.97
N LYS A 198 43.12 -3.00 23.17
CA LYS A 198 44.40 -2.77 23.84
C LYS A 198 45.16 -4.10 24.00
N THR A 199 46.49 -4.05 23.87
CA THR A 199 47.37 -5.22 24.11
C THR A 199 48.31 -5.00 25.29
N ASP A 200 48.13 -3.91 26.03
CA ASP A 200 49.06 -3.42 27.03
C ASP A 200 49.24 -4.43 28.17
N LEU A 201 48.19 -5.12 28.63
CA LEU A 201 48.30 -6.17 29.66
C LEU A 201 49.21 -7.33 29.22
N SER A 202 49.03 -7.83 28.00
CA SER A 202 49.85 -8.95 27.46
C SER A 202 51.29 -8.50 27.13
N ASP A 203 51.47 -7.31 26.55
CA ASP A 203 52.78 -6.79 26.19
C ASP A 203 53.61 -6.39 27.43
N ASN A 204 52.96 -5.85 28.46
CA ASN A 204 53.62 -5.44 29.70
C ASN A 204 53.96 -6.63 30.61
N SER A 205 53.10 -7.66 30.66
CA SER A 205 53.42 -8.90 31.38
C SER A 205 54.62 -9.65 30.77
N GLU A 206 54.82 -9.62 29.45
CA GLU A 206 56.04 -10.16 28.81
C GLU A 206 57.31 -9.37 29.21
N GLN A 207 57.20 -8.04 29.36
CA GLN A 207 58.29 -7.19 29.83
C GLN A 207 58.68 -7.52 31.27
N ILE A 208 57.69 -7.67 32.16
CA ILE A 208 57.90 -8.10 33.54
C ILE A 208 58.54 -9.49 33.59
N GLY A 209 58.03 -10.44 32.81
CA GLY A 209 58.62 -11.76 32.69
C GLY A 209 60.08 -11.76 32.23
N THR A 210 60.48 -10.82 31.38
CA THR A 210 61.88 -10.63 30.97
C THR A 210 62.77 -10.21 32.15
N ILE A 211 62.27 -9.38 33.06
CA ILE A 211 62.96 -8.97 34.29
C ILE A 211 63.09 -10.17 35.23
N ILE A 212 62.00 -10.90 35.47
CA ILE A 212 61.95 -12.07 36.37
C ILE A 212 62.93 -13.17 35.92
N LYS A 213 63.02 -13.43 34.61
CA LYS A 213 63.92 -14.46 34.04
C LYS A 213 65.41 -14.06 34.02
N ALA A 214 65.79 -12.87 34.50
CA ALA A 214 67.17 -12.41 34.46
C ALA A 214 68.08 -13.19 35.43
N PRO A 215 69.34 -13.54 35.06
CA PRO A 215 70.19 -14.40 35.88
C PRO A 215 70.60 -13.85 37.26
N ASP A 216 70.54 -12.52 37.41
CA ASP A 216 70.92 -11.80 38.63
C ASP A 216 69.69 -11.30 39.41
N PHE A 217 68.48 -11.65 38.97
CA PHE A 217 67.23 -11.33 39.66
C PHE A 217 67.10 -12.13 40.96
N ASP A 218 66.66 -11.45 42.02
CA ASP A 218 66.48 -12.04 43.34
C ASP A 218 65.08 -11.65 43.86
N PRO A 219 64.06 -12.49 43.63
CA PRO A 219 62.67 -12.16 43.99
C PRO A 219 62.50 -11.90 45.50
N ASP A 220 63.41 -12.41 46.34
CA ASP A 220 63.40 -12.17 47.79
C ASP A 220 63.87 -10.76 48.19
N LYS A 221 64.35 -9.92 47.25
CA LYS A 221 64.91 -8.59 47.55
C LYS A 221 64.44 -7.46 46.65
N THR A 222 63.69 -7.76 45.58
CA THR A 222 63.34 -6.77 44.57
C THR A 222 61.84 -6.70 44.36
N ALA A 223 61.30 -5.49 44.26
CA ALA A 223 59.95 -5.22 43.79
C ALA A 223 60.02 -4.65 42.37
N ILE A 224 58.97 -4.83 41.56
CA ILE A 224 58.89 -4.29 40.20
C ILE A 224 57.83 -3.19 40.21
N ILE A 225 58.24 -1.96 39.87
CA ILE A 225 57.37 -0.77 39.87
C ILE A 225 57.36 -0.10 38.49
N PRO A 226 56.38 0.78 38.21
CA PRO A 226 56.41 1.64 37.03
C PRO A 226 57.63 2.58 37.07
N GLY A 227 58.45 2.59 36.03
CA GLY A 227 59.58 3.50 35.90
C GLY A 227 59.22 4.78 35.15
N ASP A 228 59.95 5.87 35.45
CA ASP A 228 59.78 7.22 34.87
C ASP A 228 59.77 7.30 33.32
N ASN A 229 60.25 6.26 32.62
CA ASN A 229 60.37 6.23 31.15
C ASN A 229 59.26 5.41 30.46
N GLY A 230 58.20 5.03 31.18
CA GLY A 230 57.08 4.24 30.63
C GLY A 230 57.43 2.77 30.40
N GLY A 231 58.34 2.22 31.20
CA GLY A 231 58.65 0.79 31.28
C GLY A 231 58.94 0.42 32.73
N TYR A 232 59.21 -0.85 33.01
CA TYR A 232 59.30 -1.35 34.39
C TYR A 232 60.74 -1.38 34.92
N GLU A 233 60.92 -1.10 36.21
CA GLU A 233 62.21 -1.21 36.88
C GLU A 233 62.14 -2.02 38.16
N SER A 234 63.24 -2.73 38.47
CA SER A 234 63.39 -3.46 39.73
C SER A 234 64.00 -2.53 40.78
N VAL A 235 63.25 -2.25 41.84
CA VAL A 235 63.71 -1.50 43.01
C VAL A 235 64.02 -2.44 44.18
N GLU A 236 64.75 -1.95 45.18
CA GLU A 236 64.93 -2.72 46.42
C GLU A 236 63.59 -2.78 47.14
N ASN A 237 63.12 -3.98 47.49
CA ASN A 237 61.91 -4.19 48.29
C ASN A 237 62.25 -3.92 49.77
N THR A 238 62.55 -2.66 50.10
CA THR A 238 62.76 -2.20 51.47
C THR A 238 61.46 -1.62 51.98
N ASP A 239 61.04 -2.14 53.12
CA ASP A 239 59.87 -1.72 53.88
C ASP A 239 60.41 -1.44 55.30
N THR A 240 60.55 -0.15 55.63
CA THR A 240 61.32 0.34 56.78
C THR A 240 60.59 0.11 58.10
N ASP A 241 59.28 0.25 58.12
CA ASP A 241 58.45 0.13 59.30
C ASP A 241 57.69 -1.22 59.36
N GLY A 242 57.57 -1.92 58.23
CA GLY A 242 57.12 -3.30 58.14
C GLY A 242 55.62 -3.46 57.93
N ASP A 243 54.94 -2.47 57.35
CA ASP A 243 53.49 -2.45 57.12
C ASP A 243 53.05 -3.19 55.84
N GLY A 244 54.01 -3.56 54.99
CA GLY A 244 53.78 -4.25 53.72
C GLY A 244 53.87 -3.35 52.50
N VAL A 245 53.91 -2.02 52.69
CA VAL A 245 54.14 -1.04 51.63
C VAL A 245 55.64 -0.70 51.57
N ILE A 246 56.22 -0.70 50.37
CA ILE A 246 57.65 -0.39 50.22
C ILE A 246 57.91 1.11 50.42
N ASP A 247 59.09 1.46 50.96
CA ASP A 247 59.52 2.84 51.25
C ASP A 247 59.31 3.83 50.09
N GLU A 248 59.32 3.36 48.84
CA GLU A 248 59.16 4.20 47.64
C GLU A 248 57.69 4.54 47.32
N LEU A 249 56.73 3.78 47.86
CA LEU A 249 55.28 3.95 47.67
C LEU A 249 54.55 4.40 48.93
N ASP A 250 55.22 4.42 50.07
CA ASP A 250 54.68 4.79 51.37
C ASP A 250 54.84 6.30 51.66
N GLU A 251 53.73 7.04 51.87
CA GLU A 251 53.78 8.45 52.27
C GLU A 251 54.29 8.66 53.71
N PHE A 252 54.31 7.61 54.53
CA PHE A 252 54.66 7.59 55.95
C PHE A 252 55.69 6.52 56.35
N VAL A 253 56.75 6.32 55.55
CA VAL A 253 57.96 5.42 55.69
C VAL A 253 58.47 5.00 57.09
N ASP A 254 58.16 5.72 58.17
CA ASP A 254 58.56 5.40 59.54
C ASP A 254 57.35 5.03 60.48
N ASP A 255 56.12 4.95 59.96
CA ASP A 255 54.87 4.71 60.69
C ASP A 255 54.09 3.53 60.10
N ASP A 256 54.26 2.34 60.69
CA ASP A 256 53.69 1.07 60.24
C ASP A 256 52.15 0.96 60.30
N THR A 257 51.48 2.09 60.53
CA THR A 257 50.03 2.20 60.63
C THR A 257 49.43 3.18 59.64
N GLU A 258 50.24 3.86 58.82
CA GLU A 258 49.79 4.82 57.82
C GLU A 258 50.58 4.68 56.54
N TRP A 259 49.93 4.91 55.39
CA TRP A 259 50.59 4.75 54.07
C TRP A 259 50.05 5.72 53.01
N VAL A 260 48.80 6.18 53.13
CA VAL A 260 48.13 7.14 52.23
C VAL A 260 47.54 8.29 53.07
N ASP A 261 47.56 9.51 52.52
CA ASP A 261 46.99 10.75 53.07
C ASP A 261 46.16 11.45 51.97
N SER A 262 44.88 11.10 51.89
CA SER A 262 43.98 11.43 50.79
C SER A 262 43.70 12.94 50.72
N ASP A 263 43.46 13.59 51.85
CA ASP A 263 43.18 15.03 51.92
C ASP A 263 44.41 15.92 52.17
N LYS A 264 45.56 15.30 52.47
CA LYS A 264 46.87 15.94 52.69
C LYS A 264 46.90 16.83 53.93
N ASP A 265 46.13 16.47 54.96
CA ASP A 265 46.15 17.17 56.24
C ASP A 265 47.33 16.75 57.13
N GLY A 266 48.00 15.65 56.78
CA GLY A 266 49.15 15.07 57.47
C GLY A 266 48.78 14.00 58.50
N THR A 267 47.52 13.58 58.55
CA THR A 267 47.01 12.36 59.19
C THR A 267 46.80 11.33 58.08
N GLY A 268 47.31 10.11 58.23
CA GLY A 268 47.01 9.08 57.24
C GLY A 268 45.58 8.57 57.38
N ASP A 269 45.03 8.07 56.28
CA ASP A 269 43.64 7.63 56.15
C ASP A 269 43.23 6.55 57.18
N ASN A 270 44.16 5.80 57.79
CA ASN A 270 43.78 4.78 58.78
C ASN A 270 43.48 5.33 60.17
N ALA A 271 44.06 6.47 60.51
CA ALA A 271 43.80 7.17 61.76
C ALA A 271 42.93 8.40 61.58
N ASP A 272 42.77 8.88 60.35
CA ASP A 272 41.71 9.81 60.04
C ASP A 272 40.35 9.08 60.11
N THR A 273 39.31 9.84 60.41
CA THR A 273 37.93 9.34 60.52
C THR A 273 37.00 10.09 59.58
N ASN A 274 37.62 10.87 58.70
CA ASN A 274 37.05 11.64 57.62
C ASN A 274 38.19 11.91 56.62
N ASP A 275 38.43 10.96 55.74
CA ASP A 275 39.61 10.88 54.87
C ASP A 275 39.59 11.95 53.74
N ASP A 276 38.49 12.66 53.54
CA ASP A 276 38.33 13.74 52.56
C ASP A 276 37.95 15.12 53.17
N ASN A 277 37.66 15.14 54.46
CA ASN A 277 37.23 16.26 55.31
C ASN A 277 35.90 16.94 54.92
N ASP A 278 34.88 16.17 54.54
CA ASP A 278 33.54 16.62 54.09
C ASP A 278 32.48 16.88 55.19
N ALA A 279 32.75 16.44 56.43
CA ALA A 279 31.88 16.36 57.62
C ALA A 279 30.98 15.13 57.82
N ALA A 280 30.82 14.21 56.86
CA ALA A 280 30.42 12.84 57.17
C ALA A 280 31.59 12.11 57.86
N LEU A 281 31.41 10.88 58.31
CA LEU A 281 32.53 10.08 58.81
C LEU A 281 32.63 8.89 57.87
N ASP A 282 33.82 8.36 57.62
CA ASP A 282 34.00 7.28 56.63
C ASP A 282 33.09 6.06 56.87
N VAL A 283 32.62 5.89 58.10
CA VAL A 283 31.69 4.81 58.50
C VAL A 283 30.22 5.04 58.12
N ASP A 284 29.86 6.28 57.83
CA ASP A 284 28.51 6.76 57.51
C ASP A 284 28.52 7.51 56.16
N ASP A 285 29.57 7.33 55.37
CA ASP A 285 29.83 7.98 54.09
C ASP A 285 30.04 6.91 53.02
N ASP A 286 29.20 6.89 52.00
CA ASP A 286 29.34 5.96 50.87
C ASP A 286 30.54 6.32 49.97
N PHE A 287 31.04 7.56 50.06
CA PHE A 287 32.19 8.10 49.34
C PHE A 287 33.23 8.74 50.28
N PRO A 288 33.88 7.95 51.16
CA PRO A 288 34.77 8.46 52.22
C PRO A 288 36.03 9.21 51.75
N PHE A 289 36.28 9.23 50.44
CA PHE A 289 37.42 9.90 49.81
C PHE A 289 36.99 11.03 48.86
N ASP A 290 35.69 11.32 48.72
CA ASP A 290 35.13 12.40 47.90
C ASP A 290 34.22 13.35 48.66
N LYS A 291 34.82 14.47 49.09
CA LYS A 291 34.20 15.46 49.95
C LYS A 291 33.02 16.27 49.41
N ASP A 292 32.45 15.91 48.27
CA ASP A 292 31.20 16.48 47.77
C ASP A 292 30.02 15.49 47.84
N GLU A 293 30.24 14.21 48.17
CA GLU A 293 29.20 13.18 48.20
C GLU A 293 29.22 12.35 49.49
N THR A 294 28.04 11.89 49.93
CA THR A 294 27.92 11.11 51.19
C THR A 294 26.94 9.94 51.16
N THR A 295 26.06 9.89 50.15
CA THR A 295 24.96 8.93 50.09
C THR A 295 24.77 8.52 48.65
N ASP A 296 24.61 7.22 48.42
CA ASP A 296 24.40 6.61 47.11
C ASP A 296 23.20 5.66 47.20
N THR A 297 22.01 6.11 46.80
CA THR A 297 20.77 5.40 47.08
C THR A 297 20.55 4.22 46.15
N ASP A 298 20.91 4.35 44.88
CA ASP A 298 20.88 3.27 43.90
C ASP A 298 22.20 2.48 43.83
N GLY A 299 23.27 3.00 44.43
CA GLY A 299 24.57 2.32 44.49
C GLY A 299 25.33 2.37 43.17
N ASP A 300 25.02 3.32 42.28
CA ASP A 300 25.62 3.41 40.95
C ASP A 300 27.05 4.01 40.98
N GLY A 301 27.47 4.51 42.14
CA GLY A 301 28.76 5.14 42.37
C GLY A 301 28.77 6.65 42.13
N ILE A 302 27.60 7.28 41.92
CA ILE A 302 27.37 8.71 41.89
C ILE A 302 26.55 9.06 43.13
N GLY A 303 27.05 9.95 43.99
CA GLY A 303 26.29 10.33 45.17
C GLY A 303 25.04 11.14 44.83
N ASN A 304 23.98 10.96 45.62
CA ASN A 304 22.68 11.60 45.48
C ASN A 304 22.73 13.14 45.29
N ASN A 305 23.80 13.85 45.71
CA ASN A 305 23.85 15.30 45.49
C ASN A 305 24.23 15.66 44.05
N ALA A 306 25.00 14.79 43.39
CA ALA A 306 25.37 14.90 41.99
C ALA A 306 24.39 14.14 41.09
N ASP A 307 23.72 13.13 41.64
CA ASP A 307 22.64 12.44 40.97
C ASP A 307 21.42 13.35 40.77
N LEU A 308 20.68 13.11 39.70
CA LEU A 308 19.41 13.78 39.38
C LEU A 308 18.23 12.82 39.47
N ASP A 309 18.50 11.56 39.78
CA ASP A 309 17.61 10.41 39.78
C ASP A 309 18.13 9.41 40.82
N ASP A 310 17.94 9.72 42.10
CA ASP A 310 18.59 9.07 43.24
C ASP A 310 18.28 7.56 43.37
N ASP A 311 17.22 7.07 42.72
CA ASP A 311 16.86 5.66 42.64
C ASP A 311 16.91 5.09 41.21
N ASN A 312 17.40 5.88 40.25
CA ASN A 312 17.63 5.52 38.84
C ASN A 312 16.38 4.96 38.14
N ASP A 313 15.21 5.55 38.41
CA ASP A 313 13.91 5.08 37.95
C ASP A 313 13.38 5.81 36.69
N ASP A 314 14.20 6.69 36.13
CA ASP A 314 13.95 7.62 35.02
C ASP A 314 13.06 8.84 35.40
N THR A 315 12.63 8.98 36.66
CA THR A 315 11.83 10.13 37.17
C THR A 315 12.68 11.00 38.08
N PRO A 316 13.10 12.21 37.62
CA PRO A 316 13.98 13.03 38.43
C PRO A 316 13.35 13.42 39.76
N ASP A 317 14.11 13.35 40.86
CA ASP A 317 13.64 13.47 42.25
C ASP A 317 12.66 14.63 42.51
N ILE A 318 12.82 15.74 41.77
CA ILE A 318 11.98 16.92 41.88
C ILE A 318 10.52 16.72 41.46
N SER A 319 10.24 15.63 40.74
CA SER A 319 8.93 15.27 40.21
C SER A 319 8.46 13.91 40.71
N ASP A 320 9.25 13.29 41.58
CA ASP A 320 8.99 11.98 42.14
C ASP A 320 8.40 12.09 43.55
N ASP A 321 7.28 11.42 43.82
CA ASP A 321 6.68 11.37 45.15
C ASP A 321 7.45 10.39 46.09
N PHE A 322 8.23 9.46 45.53
CA PHE A 322 9.15 8.54 46.21
C PHE A 322 10.53 8.51 45.52
N PRO A 323 11.33 9.60 45.62
CA PRO A 323 12.63 9.78 44.94
C PRO A 323 13.77 8.87 45.44
N LEU A 324 13.46 7.80 46.16
CA LEU A 324 14.42 6.83 46.70
C LEU A 324 13.87 5.39 46.57
N ASP A 325 12.79 5.19 45.79
CA ASP A 325 12.12 3.92 45.53
C ASP A 325 11.87 3.75 44.04
N GLU A 326 12.78 3.04 43.37
CA GLU A 326 12.82 2.82 41.91
C GLU A 326 11.54 2.23 41.28
N ASN A 327 10.57 1.82 42.10
CA ASN A 327 9.34 1.19 41.64
C ASN A 327 8.12 2.11 41.75
N GLU A 328 8.24 3.30 42.34
CA GLU A 328 7.12 4.16 42.67
C GLU A 328 7.42 5.62 42.40
N THR A 329 6.63 6.26 41.53
CA THR A 329 6.85 7.66 41.18
C THR A 329 5.70 8.57 41.62
N THR A 330 4.52 7.99 41.85
CA THR A 330 3.25 8.69 42.00
C THR A 330 2.40 8.04 43.10
N ASP A 331 1.82 8.83 44.00
CA ASP A 331 0.84 8.39 45.02
C ASP A 331 -0.40 9.28 44.98
N THR A 332 -1.41 8.82 44.24
CA THR A 332 -2.57 9.62 43.88
C THR A 332 -3.46 9.94 45.08
N ASP A 333 -3.65 9.00 45.99
CA ASP A 333 -4.54 9.16 47.13
C ASP A 333 -3.82 9.64 48.41
N GLY A 334 -2.49 9.60 48.41
CA GLY A 334 -1.60 10.06 49.47
C GLY A 334 -1.56 9.11 50.66
N ASP A 335 -1.86 7.82 50.47
CA ASP A 335 -1.84 6.84 51.55
C ASP A 335 -0.43 6.32 51.88
N GLY A 336 0.55 6.64 51.02
CA GLY A 336 1.95 6.28 51.13
C GLY A 336 2.30 4.95 50.48
N VAL A 337 1.41 4.37 49.68
CA VAL A 337 1.67 3.32 48.70
C VAL A 337 1.64 3.99 47.33
N GLY A 338 2.69 3.83 46.52
CA GLY A 338 2.66 4.36 45.17
C GLY A 338 1.70 3.57 44.27
N ASN A 339 1.21 4.22 43.23
CA ASN A 339 0.20 3.68 42.32
C ASN A 339 0.61 2.35 41.67
N ASN A 340 1.90 2.05 41.52
CA ASN A 340 2.31 0.79 40.89
C ASN A 340 2.07 -0.42 41.80
N ALA A 341 2.11 -0.22 43.12
CA ALA A 341 1.81 -1.24 44.13
C ALA A 341 0.40 -1.14 44.72
N ASP A 342 -0.29 -0.02 44.55
CA ASP A 342 -1.68 0.10 44.91
C ASP A 342 -2.57 -0.66 43.92
N LEU A 343 -3.73 -1.12 44.38
CA LEU A 343 -4.74 -1.81 43.55
C LEU A 343 -6.03 -0.99 43.42
N ASP A 344 -6.02 0.20 44.00
CA ASP A 344 -7.11 1.15 44.17
C ASP A 344 -6.45 2.54 44.38
N ASP A 345 -5.82 3.05 43.31
CA ASP A 345 -4.93 4.22 43.28
C ASP A 345 -5.58 5.49 43.86
N ASP A 346 -6.90 5.55 43.91
CA ASP A 346 -7.66 6.66 44.50
C ASP A 346 -8.46 6.29 45.77
N ASN A 347 -8.43 5.01 46.15
CA ASN A 347 -9.03 4.40 47.34
C ASN A 347 -10.56 4.58 47.42
N ASP A 348 -11.26 4.28 46.32
CA ASP A 348 -12.70 4.44 46.19
C ASP A 348 -13.53 3.15 46.34
N ASP A 349 -12.86 2.03 46.66
CA ASP A 349 -13.36 0.66 46.74
C ASP A 349 -13.51 -0.04 45.36
N THR A 350 -13.14 0.60 44.25
CA THR A 350 -13.15 0.03 42.90
C THR A 350 -11.71 -0.21 42.43
N PRO A 351 -11.31 -1.48 42.19
CA PRO A 351 -9.93 -1.72 41.79
C PRO A 351 -9.61 -1.13 40.42
N ASP A 352 -8.41 -0.59 40.21
CA ASP A 352 -8.01 0.16 38.99
C ASP A 352 -8.32 -0.59 37.69
N ALA A 353 -8.16 -1.92 37.71
CA ALA A 353 -8.44 -2.79 36.56
C ALA A 353 -9.93 -2.82 36.13
N SER A 354 -10.83 -2.23 36.92
CA SER A 354 -12.27 -2.13 36.68
C SER A 354 -12.80 -0.72 36.92
N ASP A 355 -11.89 0.25 37.04
CA ASP A 355 -12.21 1.66 37.22
C ASP A 355 -11.86 2.42 35.93
N ASP A 356 -12.83 3.16 35.38
CA ASP A 356 -12.61 4.01 34.22
C ASP A 356 -11.84 5.29 34.59
N PHE A 357 -11.84 5.67 35.87
CA PHE A 357 -11.10 6.79 36.45
C PHE A 357 -10.31 6.37 37.70
N PRO A 358 -9.30 5.50 37.56
CA PRO A 358 -8.55 4.93 38.70
C PRO A 358 -7.84 5.96 39.59
N LEU A 359 -7.75 7.22 39.16
CA LEU A 359 -7.10 8.30 39.89
C LEU A 359 -8.10 9.33 40.46
N ASN A 360 -9.41 9.06 40.39
CA ASN A 360 -10.48 9.95 40.82
C ASN A 360 -11.58 9.21 41.60
N LYS A 361 -11.39 9.17 42.91
CA LYS A 361 -12.28 8.53 43.89
C LYS A 361 -13.74 8.97 44.01
N ASP A 362 -14.20 9.85 43.13
CA ASP A 362 -15.61 10.21 43.02
C ASP A 362 -16.27 9.60 41.77
N GLU A 363 -15.51 8.95 40.88
CA GLU A 363 -15.96 8.43 39.60
C GLU A 363 -15.37 7.05 39.32
N THR A 364 -16.22 6.11 38.92
CA THR A 364 -15.82 4.70 38.67
C THR A 364 -16.25 4.19 37.31
N THR A 365 -17.06 4.96 36.59
CA THR A 365 -17.73 4.54 35.36
C THR A 365 -17.83 5.73 34.43
N ASP A 366 -17.43 5.53 33.18
CA ASP A 366 -17.55 6.47 32.07
C ASP A 366 -18.38 5.82 30.96
N THR A 367 -19.69 6.04 30.96
CA THR A 367 -20.60 5.30 30.08
C THR A 367 -20.48 5.74 28.61
N ASP A 368 -20.17 7.00 28.34
CA ASP A 368 -20.03 7.54 26.98
C ASP A 368 -18.56 7.76 26.56
N GLY A 369 -17.61 7.67 27.50
CA GLY A 369 -16.18 7.75 27.25
C GLY A 369 -15.69 9.19 27.06
N ASP A 370 -16.43 10.20 27.51
CA ASP A 370 -16.06 11.61 27.33
C ASP A 370 -15.05 12.13 28.37
N GLY A 371 -14.71 11.31 29.36
CA GLY A 371 -13.77 11.61 30.43
C GLY A 371 -14.39 12.35 31.61
N ILE A 372 -15.73 12.44 31.69
CA ILE A 372 -16.50 12.84 32.86
C ILE A 372 -17.21 11.60 33.39
N GLY A 373 -16.98 11.23 34.65
CA GLY A 373 -17.65 10.06 35.18
C GLY A 373 -19.14 10.29 35.43
N ASN A 374 -19.91 9.21 35.38
CA ASN A 374 -21.37 9.19 35.50
C ASN A 374 -21.93 9.88 36.77
N ASN A 375 -21.14 10.11 37.83
CA ASN A 375 -21.64 10.83 39.02
C ASN A 375 -21.62 12.35 38.84
N GLU A 376 -20.73 12.89 38.00
CA GLU A 376 -20.63 14.31 37.64
C GLU A 376 -21.31 14.62 36.30
N ASP A 377 -21.38 13.65 35.39
CA ASP A 377 -22.13 13.78 34.15
C ASP A 377 -23.65 13.90 34.43
N THR A 378 -24.32 14.67 33.57
CA THR A 378 -25.78 14.89 33.63
C THR A 378 -26.51 14.31 32.43
N ASP A 379 -25.76 13.66 31.55
CA ASP A 379 -26.17 13.05 30.29
C ASP A 379 -25.21 11.86 30.07
N ASP A 380 -25.30 10.86 30.96
CA ASP A 380 -24.39 9.71 31.12
C ASP A 380 -24.14 8.93 29.81
N ASP A 381 -25.01 9.08 28.81
CA ASP A 381 -24.87 8.48 27.49
C ASP A 381 -24.82 9.50 26.34
N ASN A 382 -24.80 10.78 26.69
CA ASN A 382 -24.54 11.95 25.85
C ASN A 382 -25.45 12.01 24.62
N ASP A 383 -26.71 11.62 24.79
CA ASP A 383 -27.73 11.64 23.77
C ASP A 383 -28.49 12.98 23.69
N GLY A 384 -28.19 13.90 24.61
CA GLY A 384 -28.79 15.23 24.72
C GLY A 384 -30.07 15.27 25.55
N ILE A 385 -30.48 14.16 26.16
CA ILE A 385 -31.56 14.05 27.14
C ILE A 385 -30.92 13.82 28.51
N LEU A 386 -31.00 14.85 29.36
CA LEU A 386 -30.49 14.74 30.73
C LEU A 386 -31.02 13.50 31.44
N ASP A 387 -30.21 12.84 32.28
CA ASP A 387 -30.56 11.57 32.94
C ASP A 387 -31.88 11.64 33.72
N GLU A 388 -32.27 12.83 34.19
CA GLU A 388 -33.52 13.06 34.91
C GLU A 388 -34.78 12.95 34.03
N ASP A 389 -34.62 13.13 32.72
CA ASP A 389 -35.65 13.12 31.68
C ASP A 389 -35.53 11.91 30.73
N ASP A 390 -34.48 11.09 30.86
CA ASP A 390 -34.27 9.88 30.09
C ASP A 390 -34.79 8.60 30.79
N ASP A 391 -35.54 7.77 30.03
CA ASP A 391 -36.01 6.46 30.47
C ASP A 391 -34.88 5.41 30.49
N SER A 392 -33.74 5.70 29.86
CA SER A 392 -32.66 4.76 29.59
C SER A 392 -31.23 5.38 29.68
N PRO A 393 -30.87 6.04 30.81
CA PRO A 393 -29.75 7.00 30.96
C PRO A 393 -28.35 6.39 30.96
N LEU A 394 -28.16 5.25 30.31
CA LEU A 394 -26.85 4.60 30.13
C LEU A 394 -26.75 4.06 28.70
N THR A 395 -27.69 4.43 27.83
CA THR A 395 -27.87 3.90 26.49
C THR A 395 -28.36 5.02 25.58
N PRO A 396 -27.51 5.57 24.71
CA PRO A 396 -27.83 6.79 24.01
C PRO A 396 -29.08 6.62 23.14
N ASP A 397 -30.08 7.48 23.31
CA ASP A 397 -31.27 7.60 22.46
C ASP A 397 -30.89 8.34 21.18
N LEU A 398 -29.98 7.72 20.40
CA LEU A 398 -29.40 8.29 19.19
C LEU A 398 -30.50 8.82 18.28
N SER A 399 -30.38 10.10 17.88
CA SER A 399 -31.25 10.64 16.86
C SER A 399 -31.18 9.76 15.60
N PRO A 400 -32.26 9.68 14.81
CA PRO A 400 -32.28 8.85 13.61
C PRO A 400 -31.06 9.06 12.69
N ILE A 401 -30.57 10.31 12.57
CA ILE A 401 -29.41 10.65 11.75
C ILE A 401 -28.08 10.20 12.38
N GLN A 402 -27.93 10.28 13.70
CA GLN A 402 -26.73 9.77 14.40
C GLN A 402 -26.62 8.26 14.26
N GLN A 403 -27.74 7.52 14.26
CA GLN A 403 -27.72 6.07 14.00
C GLN A 403 -27.15 5.76 12.61
N VAL A 404 -27.50 6.55 11.58
CA VAL A 404 -26.97 6.39 10.22
C VAL A 404 -25.48 6.74 10.16
N ILE A 405 -25.06 7.82 10.83
CA ILE A 405 -23.64 8.21 10.95
C ILE A 405 -22.81 7.09 11.56
N THR A 406 -23.25 6.52 12.68
CA THR A 406 -22.57 5.39 13.34
C THR A 406 -22.51 4.17 12.42
N PHE A 407 -23.63 3.82 11.78
CA PHE A 407 -23.68 2.72 10.83
C PHE A 407 -22.69 2.86 9.66
N MET A 408 -22.54 4.07 9.11
CA MET A 408 -21.59 4.34 8.03
C MET A 408 -20.14 4.23 8.51
N ARG A 409 -19.82 4.80 9.68
CA ARG A 409 -18.47 4.73 10.28
C ARG A 409 -18.05 3.31 10.62
N ASP A 410 -18.94 2.52 11.19
CA ASP A 410 -18.67 1.12 11.58
C ASP A 410 -18.49 0.19 10.38
N SER A 411 -19.20 0.48 9.27
CA SER A 411 -19.21 -0.41 8.11
C SER A 411 -17.92 -0.32 7.28
N GLY A 412 -17.23 0.82 7.28
CA GLY A 412 -16.02 1.10 6.45
C GLY A 412 -16.26 1.09 4.93
N THR A 413 -17.26 0.33 4.47
CA THR A 413 -17.76 0.24 3.10
C THR A 413 -19.25 -0.05 3.17
N PHE A 414 -20.05 0.70 2.42
CA PHE A 414 -21.50 0.53 2.36
C PHE A 414 -21.99 0.55 0.91
N TYR A 415 -23.22 0.06 0.72
CA TYR A 415 -23.77 -0.18 -0.61
C TYR A 415 -25.12 0.49 -0.80
N SER A 416 -25.32 1.17 -1.93
CA SER A 416 -26.63 1.61 -2.42
C SER A 416 -27.05 0.73 -3.60
N LEU A 417 -28.35 0.56 -3.80
CA LEU A 417 -28.90 -0.22 -4.91
C LEU A 417 -30.07 0.52 -5.55
N TRP A 418 -30.12 0.46 -6.88
CA TRP A 418 -31.18 1.07 -7.69
C TRP A 418 -31.42 0.23 -8.94
N ALA A 419 -32.50 0.53 -9.68
CA ALA A 419 -32.78 -0.12 -10.96
C ALA A 419 -33.17 0.92 -12.01
N ASP A 420 -32.81 0.64 -13.27
CA ASP A 420 -33.26 1.38 -14.44
C ASP A 420 -34.21 0.53 -15.28
N GLU A 421 -35.26 1.15 -15.82
CA GLU A 421 -36.22 0.53 -16.73
C GLU A 421 -36.10 1.11 -18.14
N GLU A 422 -35.33 0.44 -19.01
CA GLU A 422 -35.34 0.79 -20.43
C GLU A 422 -36.41 -0.01 -21.19
N THR A 423 -37.32 0.71 -21.85
CA THR A 423 -38.24 0.11 -22.82
C THR A 423 -37.61 0.04 -24.21
N ARG A 424 -37.15 -1.15 -24.61
CA ARG A 424 -36.57 -1.38 -25.95
C ARG A 424 -37.59 -2.02 -26.88
N ASN A 425 -37.75 -1.44 -28.07
CA ASN A 425 -38.59 -2.01 -29.12
C ASN A 425 -37.75 -2.86 -30.08
N ASN A 426 -37.60 -4.13 -29.76
CA ASN A 426 -36.86 -5.06 -30.59
C ASN A 426 -37.82 -5.77 -31.56
N ASN A 427 -37.81 -5.36 -32.83
CA ASN A 427 -38.61 -5.98 -33.90
C ASN A 427 -40.14 -6.02 -33.64
N GLY A 428 -40.69 -5.02 -32.96
CA GLY A 428 -42.13 -4.91 -32.69
C GLY A 428 -42.61 -5.71 -31.48
N VAL A 429 -41.69 -6.17 -30.63
CA VAL A 429 -41.96 -6.65 -29.28
C VAL A 429 -41.33 -5.65 -28.32
N GLU A 430 -42.16 -4.98 -27.53
CA GLU A 430 -41.69 -4.16 -26.41
C GLU A 430 -41.24 -5.11 -25.31
N THR A 431 -39.95 -5.07 -24.98
CA THR A 431 -39.39 -5.69 -23.78
C THR A 431 -38.91 -4.57 -22.88
N THR A 432 -39.37 -4.57 -21.63
CA THR A 432 -38.77 -3.74 -20.58
C THR A 432 -37.59 -4.55 -20.06
N ASP A 433 -36.38 -4.12 -20.39
CA ASP A 433 -35.17 -4.69 -19.81
C ASP A 433 -34.92 -3.91 -18.52
N VAL A 434 -34.91 -4.61 -17.38
CA VAL A 434 -34.63 -4.01 -16.07
C VAL A 434 -33.17 -4.26 -15.76
N GLU A 435 -32.42 -3.17 -15.58
CA GLU A 435 -31.01 -3.23 -15.20
C GLU A 435 -30.90 -2.88 -13.71
N VAL A 436 -30.22 -3.72 -12.92
CA VAL A 436 -30.04 -3.48 -11.49
C VAL A 436 -28.61 -3.05 -11.22
N PHE A 437 -28.44 -1.97 -10.48
CA PHE A 437 -27.14 -1.39 -10.18
C PHE A 437 -26.84 -1.45 -8.68
N VAL A 438 -25.55 -1.51 -8.36
CA VAL A 438 -25.02 -1.51 -7.00
C VAL A 438 -23.86 -0.54 -6.94
N GLU A 439 -23.96 0.44 -6.06
CA GLU A 439 -22.92 1.41 -5.79
C GLU A 439 -22.17 1.02 -4.52
N GLU A 440 -20.85 1.03 -4.57
CA GLU A 440 -19.96 0.79 -3.43
C GLU A 440 -19.31 2.09 -3.02
N PHE A 441 -19.61 2.54 -1.81
CA PHE A 441 -18.98 3.70 -1.21
C PHE A 441 -17.94 3.25 -0.19
N THR A 442 -16.73 3.81 -0.28
CA THR A 442 -15.68 3.58 0.70
C THR A 442 -15.56 4.79 1.62
N MET A 443 -15.57 4.54 2.93
CA MET A 443 -15.36 5.56 3.94
C MET A 443 -13.87 5.78 4.16
N ASN A 444 -13.41 7.02 3.98
CA ASN A 444 -12.09 7.47 4.39
C ASN A 444 -12.23 8.67 5.32
N ASN A 445 -11.92 8.45 6.61
CA ASN A 445 -12.29 9.34 7.71
C ASN A 445 -13.82 9.52 7.75
N ASP A 446 -14.30 10.75 7.53
CA ASP A 446 -15.72 11.12 7.53
C ASP A 446 -16.27 11.37 6.11
N ILE A 447 -15.52 11.00 5.07
CA ILE A 447 -15.95 11.17 3.68
C ILE A 447 -16.12 9.80 3.02
N GLY A 448 -17.35 9.49 2.61
CA GLY A 448 -17.71 8.40 1.74
C GLY A 448 -17.63 8.85 0.28
N THR A 449 -16.85 8.14 -0.53
CA THR A 449 -16.75 8.39 -1.97
C THR A 449 -17.21 7.16 -2.73
N LEU A 450 -18.00 7.34 -3.80
CA LEU A 450 -18.31 6.27 -4.73
C LEU A 450 -16.98 5.70 -5.25
N SER A 451 -16.75 4.43 -4.96
CA SER A 451 -15.50 3.75 -5.26
C SER A 451 -15.65 2.75 -6.40
N LYS A 452 -16.83 2.17 -6.58
CA LYS A 452 -17.20 1.30 -7.71
C LYS A 452 -18.70 1.35 -7.97
N LEU A 453 -19.06 1.22 -9.23
CA LEU A 453 -20.41 0.98 -9.69
C LEU A 453 -20.46 -0.40 -10.35
N TYR A 454 -21.48 -1.19 -10.01
CA TYR A 454 -21.68 -2.52 -10.55
C TYR A 454 -23.06 -2.64 -11.17
N GLN A 455 -23.14 -3.35 -12.28
CA GLN A 455 -24.38 -3.86 -12.86
C GLN A 455 -24.58 -5.33 -12.46
N VAL A 456 -25.80 -5.71 -12.10
CA VAL A 456 -26.15 -7.06 -11.63
C VAL A 456 -26.88 -7.82 -12.73
N GLY A 457 -26.37 -9.01 -13.06
CA GLY A 457 -27.01 -9.92 -14.02
C GLY A 457 -28.12 -10.75 -13.40
N ALA A 458 -28.94 -11.38 -14.25
CA ALA A 458 -30.01 -12.29 -13.84
C ALA A 458 -29.54 -13.50 -12.99
N ASP A 459 -28.25 -13.83 -13.00
CA ASP A 459 -27.66 -14.89 -12.17
C ASP A 459 -27.11 -14.38 -10.81
N GLY A 460 -27.30 -13.10 -10.50
CA GLY A 460 -26.82 -12.44 -9.28
C GLY A 460 -25.33 -12.07 -9.31
N ARG A 461 -24.63 -12.22 -10.44
CA ARG A 461 -23.24 -11.76 -10.58
C ARG A 461 -23.18 -10.27 -10.90
N THR A 462 -22.12 -9.62 -10.43
CA THR A 462 -21.84 -8.20 -10.68
C THR A 462 -20.78 -8.02 -11.75
N HIS A 463 -20.97 -7.01 -12.61
CA HIS A 463 -20.00 -6.50 -13.57
C HIS A 463 -19.69 -5.04 -13.24
N THR A 464 -18.40 -4.67 -13.16
CA THR A 464 -18.01 -3.29 -12.86
C THR A 464 -18.17 -2.42 -14.09
N ILE A 465 -18.80 -1.26 -13.92
CA ILE A 465 -18.94 -0.23 -14.94
C ILE A 465 -18.19 1.04 -14.51
N ASP A 466 -17.77 1.86 -15.47
CA ASP A 466 -17.11 3.12 -15.18
C ASP A 466 -18.16 4.12 -14.68
N PRO A 467 -18.05 4.63 -13.43
CA PRO A 467 -19.03 5.58 -12.91
C PRO A 467 -19.02 6.93 -13.64
N ASN A 468 -18.05 7.20 -14.53
CA ASN A 468 -17.99 8.44 -15.32
C ASN A 468 -18.75 8.42 -16.65
N ASP A 469 -19.39 7.29 -16.98
CA ASP A 469 -20.07 7.11 -18.25
C ASP A 469 -21.43 7.83 -18.30
N ASP A 470 -22.06 8.08 -17.15
CA ASP A 470 -23.27 8.91 -17.05
C ASP A 470 -22.93 10.38 -16.77
N LYS A 471 -23.66 11.30 -17.39
CA LYS A 471 -23.36 12.75 -17.30
C LYS A 471 -24.58 13.64 -17.31
N ASP A 472 -24.87 14.20 -16.15
CA ASP A 472 -25.82 15.30 -16.00
C ASP A 472 -25.25 16.68 -16.25
N ILE A 473 -26.14 17.65 -16.53
CA ILE A 473 -25.78 19.06 -16.65
C ILE A 473 -26.41 19.83 -15.49
N ILE A 474 -25.57 20.37 -14.60
CA ILE A 474 -26.00 21.04 -13.37
C ILE A 474 -25.57 22.51 -13.35
N LEU A 475 -26.38 23.38 -12.74
CA LEU A 475 -26.08 24.82 -12.65
C LEU A 475 -25.15 25.13 -11.47
N GLY A 476 -23.85 25.13 -11.74
CA GLY A 476 -22.81 25.51 -10.79
C GLY A 476 -22.63 27.04 -10.61
N PRO A 477 -21.67 27.46 -9.76
CA PRO A 477 -21.36 28.87 -9.53
C PRO A 477 -20.83 29.62 -10.77
N GLN A 478 -20.28 28.91 -11.77
CA GLN A 478 -19.75 29.51 -13.00
C GLN A 478 -20.70 29.40 -14.21
N GLY A 479 -21.87 28.79 -14.04
CA GLY A 479 -22.81 28.51 -15.12
C GLY A 479 -23.13 27.02 -15.21
N TRP A 480 -23.66 26.59 -16.36
CA TRP A 480 -23.93 25.17 -16.63
C TRP A 480 -22.64 24.39 -16.82
N GLU A 481 -22.49 23.28 -16.11
CA GLU A 481 -21.32 22.41 -16.13
C GLU A 481 -21.78 20.96 -16.28
N MET A 482 -21.02 20.13 -17.01
CA MET A 482 -21.27 18.69 -17.02
C MET A 482 -20.70 18.08 -15.74
N PHE A 483 -21.50 17.22 -15.12
CA PHE A 483 -21.21 16.43 -13.95
C PHE A 483 -21.28 14.94 -14.33
N ASN A 484 -20.64 14.08 -13.56
CA ASN A 484 -20.44 12.66 -13.87
C ASN A 484 -21.17 11.72 -12.89
N ASP A 485 -22.21 12.21 -12.22
CA ASP A 485 -23.02 11.47 -11.24
C ASP A 485 -22.24 10.80 -10.10
N VAL A 486 -21.00 11.26 -9.89
CA VAL A 486 -20.16 10.85 -8.77
C VAL A 486 -20.43 11.76 -7.58
N TYR A 487 -21.16 11.25 -6.59
CA TYR A 487 -21.42 11.95 -5.34
C TYR A 487 -20.40 11.60 -4.25
N SER A 488 -20.13 12.58 -3.40
CA SER A 488 -19.41 12.43 -2.14
C SER A 488 -20.36 12.69 -0.99
N LEU A 489 -20.24 11.88 0.05
CA LEU A 489 -20.98 12.00 1.30
C LEU A 489 -19.99 12.38 2.39
N ALA A 490 -20.18 13.52 3.05
CA ALA A 490 -19.36 13.97 4.16
C ALA A 490 -20.18 14.06 5.44
N ILE A 491 -19.67 13.46 6.51
CA ILE A 491 -20.22 13.61 7.86
C ILE A 491 -19.63 14.90 8.44
N VAL A 492 -20.48 15.89 8.71
CA VAL A 492 -20.10 17.21 9.19
C VAL A 492 -20.84 17.52 10.49
N GLY A 493 -20.20 17.25 11.62
CA GLY A 493 -20.85 17.31 12.93
C GLY A 493 -21.99 16.29 13.02
N ASP A 494 -23.20 16.76 13.29
CA ASP A 494 -24.40 15.92 13.46
C ASP A 494 -25.23 15.78 12.17
N ALA A 495 -24.68 16.18 11.03
CA ALA A 495 -25.34 16.13 9.74
C ALA A 495 -24.52 15.34 8.72
N ILE A 496 -25.23 14.78 7.74
CA ILE A 496 -24.64 14.20 6.55
C ILE A 496 -24.84 15.19 5.42
N SER A 497 -23.75 15.64 4.80
CA SER A 497 -23.78 16.50 3.62
C SER A 497 -23.42 15.67 2.40
N VAL A 498 -24.27 15.67 1.38
CA VAL A 498 -24.03 15.02 0.10
C VAL A 498 -23.76 16.10 -0.94
N TYR A 499 -22.77 15.89 -1.81
CA TYR A 499 -22.45 16.83 -2.87
C TYR A 499 -21.81 16.14 -4.07
N PRO A 500 -22.04 16.65 -5.30
CA PRO A 500 -21.28 16.28 -6.48
C PRO A 500 -19.76 16.41 -6.23
N ALA A 501 -18.99 15.38 -6.50
CA ALA A 501 -17.55 15.34 -6.17
C ALA A 501 -16.77 16.49 -6.84
N ASP A 502 -17.14 16.85 -8.07
CA ASP A 502 -16.51 17.93 -8.83
C ASP A 502 -17.10 19.33 -8.53
N LEU A 503 -18.25 19.40 -7.86
CA LEU A 503 -18.94 20.65 -7.49
C LEU A 503 -19.32 20.67 -5.99
N PRO A 504 -18.35 20.68 -5.06
CA PRO A 504 -18.59 20.56 -3.62
C PRO A 504 -19.31 21.76 -2.98
N THR A 505 -19.71 22.75 -3.77
CA THR A 505 -20.51 23.89 -3.32
C THR A 505 -22.01 23.66 -3.41
N LEU A 506 -22.44 22.64 -4.16
CA LEU A 506 -23.84 22.23 -4.26
C LEU A 506 -24.03 21.11 -3.26
N THR A 507 -24.61 21.44 -2.11
CA THR A 507 -24.74 20.51 -1.00
C THR A 507 -26.21 20.22 -0.72
N SER A 508 -26.48 18.98 -0.35
CA SER A 508 -27.76 18.52 0.18
C SER A 508 -27.54 17.95 1.57
N THR A 509 -28.48 18.19 2.47
CA THR A 509 -28.47 17.60 3.80
C THR A 509 -29.27 16.30 3.79
N ALA A 510 -28.66 15.23 4.30
CA ALA A 510 -29.30 13.92 4.42
C ALA A 510 -30.02 13.77 5.77
N SER A 511 -31.15 13.07 5.77
CA SER A 511 -31.88 12.61 6.96
C SER A 511 -32.22 11.13 6.84
N GLY A 512 -32.29 10.38 7.93
CA GLY A 512 -32.45 8.93 7.82
C GLY A 512 -32.62 8.19 9.12
N TYR A 513 -32.73 6.86 9.05
CA TYR A 513 -32.70 5.96 10.21
C TYR A 513 -32.09 4.61 9.82
N VAL A 514 -31.60 3.85 10.81
CA VAL A 514 -31.08 2.48 10.62
C VAL A 514 -32.08 1.46 11.17
N ARG A 515 -32.17 0.29 10.52
CA ARG A 515 -33.00 -0.84 10.96
C ARG A 515 -32.23 -2.15 10.93
N ASP A 516 -32.52 -2.99 11.93
CA ASP A 516 -32.19 -4.41 11.87
C ASP A 516 -33.14 -5.13 10.90
N LEU A 517 -32.55 -5.71 9.86
CA LEU A 517 -33.24 -6.45 8.83
C LEU A 517 -33.26 -7.96 9.12
N SER A 518 -32.57 -8.44 10.14
CA SER A 518 -32.44 -9.86 10.46
C SER A 518 -33.79 -10.58 10.54
N GLY A 519 -34.00 -11.56 9.67
CA GLY A 519 -35.23 -12.36 9.59
C GLY A 519 -36.44 -11.65 8.97
N LYS A 520 -36.28 -10.42 8.46
CA LYS A 520 -37.32 -9.70 7.70
C LYS A 520 -37.35 -10.19 6.25
N SER A 521 -38.50 -10.01 5.58
CA SER A 521 -38.66 -10.31 4.14
C SER A 521 -37.80 -9.36 3.31
N ILE A 522 -37.08 -9.89 2.31
CA ILE A 522 -36.28 -9.06 1.40
C ILE A 522 -37.19 -8.19 0.54
N ALA A 523 -38.17 -8.77 -0.16
CA ALA A 523 -39.13 -8.01 -0.98
C ALA A 523 -39.81 -6.86 -0.23
N GLY A 524 -40.18 -7.07 1.03
CA GLY A 524 -40.82 -6.01 1.84
C GLY A 524 -39.87 -4.92 2.35
N ASN A 525 -38.57 -5.01 2.11
CA ASN A 525 -37.55 -4.07 2.60
C ASN A 525 -36.44 -3.82 1.55
N ALA A 526 -36.71 -4.07 0.26
CA ALA A 526 -35.73 -3.93 -0.83
C ALA A 526 -35.82 -2.58 -1.56
N GLY A 527 -36.56 -1.61 -1.03
CA GLY A 527 -36.77 -0.32 -1.70
C GLY A 527 -37.43 -0.49 -3.07
N GLU A 528 -36.91 0.21 -4.07
CA GLU A 528 -37.33 0.14 -5.48
C GLU A 528 -37.20 -1.26 -6.07
N LEU A 529 -36.33 -2.09 -5.51
CA LEU A 529 -36.12 -3.45 -5.99
C LEU A 529 -37.19 -4.45 -5.52
N SER A 530 -38.23 -4.01 -4.81
CA SER A 530 -39.24 -4.89 -4.22
C SER A 530 -39.91 -5.82 -5.22
N ASP A 531 -40.09 -5.35 -6.46
CA ASP A 531 -40.79 -6.09 -7.52
C ASP A 531 -39.86 -7.06 -8.29
N TYR A 532 -38.55 -6.94 -8.10
CA TYR A 532 -37.52 -7.71 -8.81
C TYR A 532 -36.82 -8.76 -7.95
N VAL A 533 -37.24 -8.93 -6.69
CA VAL A 533 -36.66 -9.90 -5.75
C VAL A 533 -37.65 -10.99 -5.36
N ASN A 534 -37.13 -12.14 -4.92
CA ASN A 534 -37.95 -13.27 -4.50
C ASN A 534 -38.76 -12.95 -3.23
N ASP A 535 -40.10 -12.91 -3.35
CA ASP A 535 -41.08 -12.69 -2.27
C ASP A 535 -40.89 -13.55 -1.00
N THR A 536 -40.23 -14.70 -1.13
CA THR A 536 -40.03 -15.64 -0.01
C THR A 536 -38.67 -15.54 0.66
N ALA A 537 -37.74 -14.75 0.09
CA ALA A 537 -36.41 -14.57 0.64
C ALA A 537 -36.46 -13.70 1.92
N VAL A 538 -35.55 -14.01 2.85
CA VAL A 538 -35.42 -13.31 4.12
C VAL A 538 -33.96 -12.95 4.38
N PHE A 539 -33.75 -11.80 5.01
CA PHE A 539 -32.42 -11.35 5.40
C PHE A 539 -31.82 -12.24 6.51
N PRO A 540 -30.54 -12.65 6.39
CA PRO A 540 -29.85 -13.42 7.42
C PRO A 540 -29.54 -12.58 8.69
N GLN A 541 -29.13 -13.25 9.76
CA GLN A 541 -28.68 -12.60 11.00
C GLN A 541 -27.49 -11.66 10.73
N GLY A 542 -27.52 -10.47 11.35
CA GLY A 542 -26.52 -9.42 11.14
C GLY A 542 -26.79 -8.53 9.93
N SER A 543 -27.95 -8.66 9.27
CA SER A 543 -28.35 -7.76 8.19
C SER A 543 -28.87 -6.44 8.76
N GLN A 544 -28.30 -5.32 8.32
CA GLN A 544 -28.75 -3.99 8.69
C GLN A 544 -28.90 -3.14 7.43
N GLY A 545 -29.84 -2.19 7.47
CA GLY A 545 -30.03 -1.22 6.40
C GLY A 545 -30.40 0.15 6.96
N GLY A 546 -29.82 1.19 6.39
CA GLY A 546 -30.21 2.58 6.59
C GLY A 546 -31.02 3.10 5.42
N SER A 547 -32.03 3.95 5.66
CA SER A 547 -32.62 4.79 4.61
C SER A 547 -32.12 6.21 4.76
N VAL A 548 -31.74 6.84 3.66
CA VAL A 548 -31.29 8.22 3.61
C VAL A 548 -32.14 8.97 2.60
N SER A 549 -32.72 10.09 3.01
CA SER A 549 -33.45 11.02 2.14
C SER A 549 -32.70 12.34 2.09
N LEU A 550 -32.56 12.92 0.90
CA LEU A 550 -31.84 14.17 0.69
C LEU A 550 -32.77 15.38 0.69
N THR A 551 -32.26 16.50 1.18
CA THR A 551 -32.93 17.80 1.16
C THR A 551 -31.93 18.83 0.63
N ALA A 552 -32.26 19.48 -0.47
CA ALA A 552 -31.37 20.45 -1.11
C ALA A 552 -31.11 21.66 -0.19
N ASP A 553 -29.84 22.03 0.04
CA ASP A 553 -29.51 23.21 0.87
C ASP A 553 -29.69 24.52 0.09
N PHE A 554 -29.69 24.43 -1.24
CA PHE A 554 -29.81 25.54 -2.16
C PHE A 554 -30.85 25.23 -3.25
N ASP A 555 -31.20 26.26 -4.01
CA ASP A 555 -31.96 26.08 -5.23
C ASP A 555 -31.09 25.30 -6.25
N GLU A 556 -31.53 24.13 -6.67
CA GLU A 556 -30.82 23.27 -7.61
C GLU A 556 -31.48 23.24 -8.98
N TYR A 557 -30.67 23.10 -10.02
CA TYR A 557 -31.12 23.12 -11.41
C TYR A 557 -30.33 22.09 -12.20
N TYR A 558 -31.05 21.17 -12.83
CA TYR A 558 -30.51 20.13 -13.69
C TYR A 558 -31.07 20.29 -15.10
N LEU A 559 -30.34 19.86 -16.12
CA LEU A 559 -30.76 19.79 -17.51
C LEU A 559 -30.43 18.39 -18.05
N TRP A 560 -31.42 17.73 -18.66
CA TRP A 560 -31.27 16.36 -19.14
C TRP A 560 -31.59 16.23 -20.63
N ASN A 561 -32.65 16.88 -21.11
CA ASN A 561 -33.21 16.60 -22.43
C ASN A 561 -33.27 17.82 -23.31
N LYS A 562 -33.07 17.60 -24.62
CA LYS A 562 -33.39 18.58 -25.65
C LYS A 562 -34.85 18.37 -26.06
N PRO A 563 -35.80 19.21 -25.58
CA PRO A 563 -37.20 19.00 -25.88
C PRO A 563 -37.43 19.15 -27.39
N TRP A 564 -38.32 18.31 -27.92
CA TRP A 564 -38.68 18.42 -29.32
C TRP A 564 -39.46 19.73 -29.54
N PHE A 565 -38.93 20.61 -30.40
CA PHE A 565 -39.52 21.91 -30.65
C PHE A 565 -40.35 21.94 -31.93
N TYR A 566 -41.55 22.49 -31.81
CA TYR A 566 -42.51 22.58 -32.89
C TYR A 566 -42.61 24.02 -33.44
N HIS A 567 -42.27 24.19 -34.71
CA HIS A 567 -42.11 25.50 -35.36
C HIS A 567 -43.42 26.08 -35.92
N GLY A 568 -44.50 25.30 -35.97
CA GLY A 568 -45.80 25.76 -36.45
C GLY A 568 -45.84 26.02 -37.96
N THR A 569 -45.09 25.25 -38.75
CA THR A 569 -44.98 25.45 -40.21
C THR A 569 -45.73 24.41 -41.04
N ALA A 570 -46.27 23.34 -40.46
CA ALA A 570 -46.95 22.23 -41.16
C ALA A 570 -46.04 21.40 -42.10
N ASN A 571 -44.74 21.69 -42.14
CA ASN A 571 -43.74 20.94 -42.89
C ASN A 571 -42.70 20.37 -41.94
N ASN A 572 -42.73 19.04 -41.81
CA ASN A 572 -41.97 18.17 -40.91
C ASN A 572 -40.44 18.28 -41.04
N GLU A 573 -39.92 19.16 -41.91
CA GLU A 573 -38.48 19.34 -42.15
C GLU A 573 -37.85 20.34 -41.16
N GLU A 574 -38.65 21.20 -40.51
CA GLU A 574 -38.17 22.15 -39.50
C GLU A 574 -38.51 21.72 -38.06
N ASP A 575 -39.61 20.98 -37.86
CA ASP A 575 -39.97 20.36 -36.57
C ASP A 575 -38.99 19.20 -36.30
N GLY A 576 -38.20 19.27 -35.23
CA GLY A 576 -37.05 18.35 -35.03
C GLY A 576 -35.73 19.05 -34.79
N ASN A 577 -35.60 20.29 -35.23
CA ASN A 577 -34.42 21.08 -34.90
C ASN A 577 -34.57 21.67 -33.50
N ASN A 578 -33.55 21.50 -32.67
CA ASN A 578 -33.53 22.03 -31.31
C ASN A 578 -33.58 23.56 -31.33
N ALA A 579 -34.45 24.15 -30.52
CA ALA A 579 -34.45 25.60 -30.31
C ALA A 579 -33.09 26.05 -29.78
N THR A 580 -32.67 27.27 -30.12
CA THR A 580 -31.34 27.80 -29.71
C THR A 580 -31.45 29.01 -28.80
N SER A 581 -32.67 29.53 -28.59
CA SER A 581 -32.93 30.68 -27.74
C SER A 581 -34.39 30.73 -27.26
N PHE A 582 -34.65 31.43 -26.15
CA PHE A 582 -36.03 31.66 -25.68
C PHE A 582 -36.91 32.45 -26.67
N ALA A 583 -36.29 33.27 -27.53
CA ALA A 583 -37.02 34.00 -28.56
C ALA A 583 -37.64 33.07 -29.62
N ASP A 584 -37.12 31.86 -29.76
CA ASP A 584 -37.65 30.86 -30.68
C ASP A 584 -38.95 30.24 -30.16
N VAL A 585 -39.09 30.12 -28.83
CA VAL A 585 -40.17 29.35 -28.18
C VAL A 585 -41.27 30.21 -27.53
N ILE A 586 -41.04 31.51 -27.30
CA ILE A 586 -42.05 32.40 -26.71
C ILE A 586 -42.91 33.05 -27.81
N VAL A 587 -44.20 32.74 -27.84
CA VAL A 587 -45.18 33.31 -28.78
C VAL A 587 -45.90 34.55 -28.23
N ASN A 588 -46.45 35.38 -29.12
CA ASN A 588 -47.26 36.55 -28.74
C ASN A 588 -48.74 36.22 -28.51
N THR A 589 -49.25 35.12 -29.06
CA THR A 589 -50.66 34.75 -29.00
C THR A 589 -50.77 33.24 -29.00
N ALA A 590 -51.51 32.70 -28.03
CA ALA A 590 -51.74 31.27 -27.89
C ALA A 590 -52.54 30.69 -29.06
N ALA A 591 -52.28 29.43 -29.41
CA ALA A 591 -53.05 28.67 -30.39
C ALA A 591 -54.47 28.35 -29.88
N GLY A 592 -54.59 28.03 -28.58
CA GLY A 592 -55.87 27.75 -27.91
C GLY A 592 -56.38 26.31 -28.06
N ASP A 593 -57.54 26.00 -27.45
CA ASP A 593 -58.14 24.66 -27.46
C ASP A 593 -58.68 24.27 -28.85
N GLY A 594 -58.39 23.05 -29.29
CA GLY A 594 -58.75 22.57 -30.62
C GLY A 594 -58.05 23.36 -31.73
N ALA A 595 -56.82 23.83 -31.50
CA ALA A 595 -55.98 24.35 -32.57
C ALA A 595 -55.44 23.19 -33.42
N LEU A 596 -55.15 23.45 -34.70
CA LEU A 596 -54.42 22.49 -35.52
C LEU A 596 -53.01 22.37 -34.94
N VAL A 597 -52.45 21.16 -34.87
CA VAL A 597 -51.08 20.93 -34.39
C VAL A 597 -50.11 21.87 -35.10
N SER A 598 -50.25 22.04 -36.42
CA SER A 598 -49.51 23.00 -37.28
C SER A 598 -49.52 24.47 -36.88
N THR A 599 -50.41 24.88 -35.99
CA THR A 599 -50.56 26.26 -35.56
C THR A 599 -50.06 26.53 -34.15
N VAL A 600 -49.72 25.47 -33.41
CA VAL A 600 -49.04 25.57 -32.12
C VAL A 600 -47.58 25.88 -32.40
N LYS A 601 -46.91 26.66 -31.53
CA LYS A 601 -45.44 26.72 -31.49
C LYS A 601 -45.02 26.39 -30.08
N GLY A 602 -44.83 25.09 -29.83
CA GLY A 602 -44.73 24.53 -28.50
C GLY A 602 -43.55 23.60 -28.34
N LEU A 603 -43.28 23.24 -27.10
CA LEU A 603 -42.25 22.29 -26.70
C LEU A 603 -42.92 20.99 -26.27
N SER A 604 -42.42 19.87 -26.76
CA SER A 604 -42.75 18.56 -26.21
C SER A 604 -42.01 18.39 -24.89
N ILE A 605 -42.73 17.98 -23.86
CA ILE A 605 -42.16 17.69 -22.53
C ILE A 605 -42.51 16.25 -22.10
N GLY A 606 -42.72 15.40 -23.12
CA GLY A 606 -43.21 14.02 -23.06
C GLY A 606 -43.67 13.58 -24.46
N TYR A 607 -44.07 12.31 -24.63
CA TYR A 607 -44.36 11.74 -25.95
C TYR A 607 -45.61 12.36 -26.63
N ASP A 608 -46.69 12.55 -25.86
CA ASP A 608 -47.99 13.06 -26.34
C ASP A 608 -48.42 14.36 -25.62
N VAL A 609 -47.51 15.01 -24.91
CA VAL A 609 -47.79 16.17 -24.06
C VAL A 609 -46.82 17.30 -24.34
N GLY A 610 -47.32 18.53 -24.31
CA GLY A 610 -46.49 19.69 -24.62
C GLY A 610 -47.04 21.02 -24.12
N ILE A 611 -46.19 22.02 -24.17
CA ILE A 611 -46.44 23.37 -23.64
C ILE A 611 -46.33 24.43 -24.71
N GLU A 612 -47.02 25.56 -24.51
CA GLU A 612 -46.86 26.77 -25.32
C GLU A 612 -46.62 27.97 -24.40
N LEU A 613 -45.44 28.61 -24.54
CA LEU A 613 -45.06 29.78 -23.76
C LEU A 613 -45.55 31.06 -24.44
N VAL A 614 -46.38 31.84 -23.75
CA VAL A 614 -47.01 33.05 -24.28
C VAL A 614 -46.47 34.29 -23.57
N THR A 615 -46.21 35.33 -24.35
CA THR A 615 -45.74 36.64 -23.89
C THR A 615 -46.65 37.19 -22.79
N GLY A 616 -46.04 37.69 -21.72
CA GLY A 616 -46.75 38.15 -20.53
C GLY A 616 -46.86 37.10 -19.42
N GLY A 617 -46.09 36.01 -19.50
CA GLY A 617 -45.93 35.02 -18.43
C GLY A 617 -47.04 33.97 -18.40
N VAL A 618 -47.75 33.74 -19.51
CA VAL A 618 -48.81 32.72 -19.59
C VAL A 618 -48.26 31.47 -20.26
N ILE A 619 -48.51 30.30 -19.70
CA ILE A 619 -48.19 28.99 -20.30
C ILE A 619 -49.48 28.21 -20.49
N ASN A 620 -49.59 27.46 -21.59
CA ASN A 620 -50.69 26.55 -21.88
C ASN A 620 -50.16 25.11 -21.99
N TYR A 621 -50.96 24.15 -21.52
CA TYR A 621 -50.61 22.73 -21.49
C TYR A 621 -51.55 21.94 -22.41
N TYR A 622 -50.98 21.07 -23.24
CA TYR A 622 -51.69 20.38 -24.31
C TYR A 622 -51.44 18.87 -24.33
N THR A 623 -52.43 18.12 -24.79
CA THR A 623 -52.30 16.75 -25.29
C THR A 623 -52.32 16.77 -26.81
N TRP A 624 -51.40 16.04 -27.41
CA TRP A 624 -51.16 15.96 -28.84
C TRP A 624 -51.70 14.62 -29.36
N ASP A 625 -52.56 14.68 -30.38
CA ASP A 625 -53.07 13.49 -31.03
C ASP A 625 -52.28 13.26 -32.33
N TRP A 626 -51.56 12.15 -32.43
CA TRP A 626 -50.76 11.81 -33.63
C TRP A 626 -51.51 10.94 -34.65
N SER A 627 -52.83 10.74 -34.50
CA SER A 627 -53.60 9.86 -35.37
C SER A 627 -53.69 10.37 -36.83
N TRP A 628 -52.71 9.97 -37.64
CA TRP A 628 -52.62 10.34 -39.05
C TRP A 628 -53.70 9.63 -39.88
N THR A 629 -54.88 10.24 -40.00
CA THR A 629 -55.97 9.73 -40.83
C THR A 629 -56.13 10.56 -42.12
N ASN A 630 -55.75 9.98 -43.26
CA ASN A 630 -56.01 10.50 -44.61
C ASN A 630 -55.53 11.95 -44.88
N GLY A 631 -54.37 12.35 -44.34
CA GLY A 631 -53.75 13.65 -44.65
C GLY A 631 -54.52 14.86 -44.10
N GLN A 632 -55.28 14.68 -43.01
CA GLN A 632 -55.82 15.79 -42.22
C GLN A 632 -54.92 16.01 -41.00
N GLU A 633 -54.53 17.27 -40.76
CA GLU A 633 -53.84 17.68 -39.53
C GLU A 633 -54.70 17.37 -38.30
N THR A 634 -54.06 16.85 -37.26
CA THR A 634 -54.67 16.57 -35.96
C THR A 634 -54.75 17.84 -35.12
N MET A 635 -55.51 17.78 -34.03
CA MET A 635 -55.82 18.93 -33.18
C MET A 635 -55.22 18.72 -31.80
N VAL A 636 -54.72 19.78 -31.19
CA VAL A 636 -54.33 19.76 -29.78
C VAL A 636 -55.53 19.96 -28.88
N THR A 637 -55.53 19.32 -27.71
CA THR A 637 -56.51 19.56 -26.65
C THR A 637 -55.85 20.39 -25.56
N LEU A 638 -56.45 21.52 -25.18
CA LEU A 638 -55.93 22.35 -24.09
C LEU A 638 -56.37 21.74 -22.74
N ASN A 639 -55.43 21.21 -21.97
CA ASN A 639 -55.70 20.60 -20.66
C ASN A 639 -55.70 21.63 -19.53
N GLY A 640 -55.00 22.75 -19.69
CA GLY A 640 -54.96 23.81 -18.70
C GLY A 640 -54.07 24.98 -19.09
N SER A 641 -53.97 25.98 -18.18
CA SER A 641 -53.07 27.12 -18.32
C SER A 641 -52.46 27.49 -16.97
N GLY A 642 -51.22 27.96 -16.98
CA GLY A 642 -50.43 28.33 -15.81
C GLY A 642 -49.72 29.65 -16.00
N GLN A 643 -48.71 29.91 -15.17
CA GLN A 643 -47.80 31.04 -15.31
C GLN A 643 -46.35 30.55 -15.43
N TRP A 644 -45.55 31.27 -16.19
CA TRP A 644 -44.10 31.07 -16.25
C TRP A 644 -43.37 32.36 -15.88
N THR A 645 -42.16 32.22 -15.35
CA THR A 645 -41.27 33.34 -15.01
C THR A 645 -39.92 33.14 -15.68
N GLN A 646 -39.22 34.24 -15.99
CA GLN A 646 -37.85 34.21 -16.48
C GLN A 646 -36.97 34.97 -15.49
N SER A 647 -35.83 34.38 -15.17
CA SER A 647 -34.85 34.92 -14.22
C SER A 647 -33.43 34.68 -14.74
N THR A 648 -32.45 35.33 -14.14
CA THR A 648 -31.03 35.06 -14.37
C THR A 648 -30.43 34.49 -13.09
N VAL A 649 -29.87 33.28 -13.16
CA VAL A 649 -29.26 32.56 -12.03
C VAL A 649 -27.82 32.24 -12.43
N ASN A 650 -26.84 32.62 -11.62
CA ASN A 650 -25.40 32.43 -11.89
C ASN A 650 -24.89 32.88 -13.28
N GLY A 651 -25.59 33.82 -13.92
CA GLY A 651 -25.25 34.32 -15.25
C GLY A 651 -26.05 33.67 -16.39
N GLU A 652 -26.80 32.62 -16.10
CA GLU A 652 -27.62 31.87 -17.04
C GLU A 652 -29.08 32.32 -16.99
N GLU A 653 -29.75 32.40 -18.15
CA GLU A 653 -31.19 32.70 -18.19
C GLU A 653 -32.00 31.41 -18.02
N VAL A 654 -32.93 31.42 -17.07
CA VAL A 654 -33.78 30.26 -16.75
C VAL A 654 -35.25 30.67 -16.79
N ILE A 655 -36.05 29.93 -17.55
CA ILE A 655 -37.52 30.00 -17.49
C ILE A 655 -37.98 28.92 -16.51
N ARG A 656 -38.83 29.28 -15.53
CA ARG A 656 -39.46 28.33 -14.59
C ARG A 656 -40.97 28.35 -14.74
N PHE A 657 -41.59 27.17 -14.63
CA PHE A 657 -43.04 27.01 -14.61
C PHE A 657 -43.44 25.74 -13.84
N ASP A 658 -44.62 25.78 -13.22
CA ASP A 658 -45.20 24.64 -12.52
C ASP A 658 -46.33 24.05 -13.36
N ILE A 659 -46.40 22.74 -13.48
CA ILE A 659 -47.52 22.06 -14.14
C ILE A 659 -48.62 21.84 -13.11
N PRO A 660 -49.84 22.39 -13.29
CA PRO A 660 -50.91 22.19 -12.33
C PRO A 660 -51.26 20.71 -12.19
N GLN A 661 -51.45 20.20 -10.96
CA GLN A 661 -51.83 18.80 -10.73
C GLN A 661 -53.04 18.34 -11.56
N ALA A 662 -54.02 19.22 -11.76
CA ALA A 662 -55.20 18.91 -12.59
C ALA A 662 -54.86 18.66 -14.08
N VAL A 663 -53.72 19.15 -14.57
CA VAL A 663 -53.19 18.86 -15.91
C VAL A 663 -52.47 17.51 -15.90
N ILE A 664 -51.63 17.25 -14.89
CA ILE A 664 -50.95 15.95 -14.71
C ILE A 664 -51.98 14.82 -14.64
N ASP A 665 -53.03 14.98 -13.82
CA ASP A 665 -54.14 14.02 -13.71
C ASP A 665 -54.87 13.77 -15.05
N LEU A 666 -54.84 14.74 -15.98
CA LEU A 666 -55.42 14.59 -17.32
C LEU A 666 -54.47 13.90 -18.30
N TRP A 667 -53.17 14.09 -18.13
CA TRP A 667 -52.14 13.44 -18.93
C TRP A 667 -51.97 11.97 -18.55
N GLY A 668 -52.13 11.63 -17.26
CA GLY A 668 -51.98 10.25 -16.78
C GLY A 668 -50.62 9.68 -17.18
N ASP A 669 -50.60 8.46 -17.70
CA ASP A 669 -49.39 7.74 -18.13
C ASP A 669 -48.56 8.44 -19.22
N ALA A 670 -49.09 9.51 -19.85
CA ALA A 670 -48.31 10.34 -20.78
C ALA A 670 -47.40 11.37 -20.07
N TRP A 671 -47.49 11.46 -18.74
CA TRP A 671 -46.60 12.21 -17.86
C TRP A 671 -45.90 11.22 -16.93
N ASP A 672 -44.60 11.08 -17.12
CA ASP A 672 -43.73 10.09 -16.50
C ASP A 672 -42.59 10.74 -15.68
N HIS A 673 -42.78 11.99 -15.25
CA HIS A 673 -41.79 12.72 -14.45
C HIS A 673 -42.29 12.93 -13.03
N ASP A 674 -41.37 12.85 -12.08
CA ASP A 674 -41.65 12.87 -10.64
C ASP A 674 -41.99 14.26 -10.12
N THR A 675 -41.38 15.29 -10.70
CA THR A 675 -41.59 16.69 -10.29
C THR A 675 -42.49 17.46 -11.24
N ASN A 676 -43.34 18.35 -10.69
CA ASN A 676 -44.17 19.26 -11.50
C ASN A 676 -43.50 20.61 -11.80
N GLN A 677 -42.33 20.87 -11.21
CA GLN A 677 -41.56 22.10 -11.36
C GLN A 677 -40.53 21.90 -12.47
N ARG A 678 -40.64 22.68 -13.55
CA ARG A 678 -39.79 22.49 -14.72
C ARG A 678 -39.07 23.76 -15.09
N ILE A 679 -37.90 23.57 -15.70
CA ILE A 679 -37.10 24.65 -16.23
C ILE A 679 -36.80 24.49 -17.70
N LEU A 680 -36.53 25.63 -18.33
CA LEU A 680 -35.88 25.69 -19.63
C LEU A 680 -34.69 26.63 -19.54
N SER A 681 -33.59 26.23 -20.15
CA SER A 681 -32.36 26.99 -20.23
C SER A 681 -31.61 26.71 -21.52
N VAL A 682 -30.67 27.58 -21.90
CA VAL A 682 -29.82 27.37 -23.07
C VAL A 682 -28.43 26.93 -22.63
N TYR A 683 -27.97 25.80 -23.12
CA TYR A 683 -26.64 25.25 -22.89
C TYR A 683 -26.02 24.78 -24.22
N ASP A 684 -24.75 25.08 -24.44
CA ASP A 684 -24.00 24.80 -25.68
C ASP A 684 -24.76 25.16 -26.98
N GLY A 685 -25.49 26.29 -26.96
CA GLY A 685 -26.25 26.77 -28.12
C GLY A 685 -27.58 26.05 -28.37
N TYR A 686 -28.03 25.18 -27.48
CA TYR A 686 -29.31 24.47 -27.56
C TYR A 686 -30.17 24.75 -26.34
N LEU A 687 -31.49 24.77 -26.54
CA LEU A 687 -32.47 24.80 -25.46
C LEU A 687 -32.58 23.40 -24.87
N TYR A 688 -32.43 23.34 -23.56
CA TYR A 688 -32.66 22.15 -22.75
C TYR A 688 -33.86 22.36 -21.85
N GLU A 689 -34.49 21.24 -21.57
CA GLU A 689 -35.44 21.07 -20.49
C GLU A 689 -34.75 20.38 -19.32
N GLY A 690 -35.21 20.73 -18.13
CA GLY A 690 -34.79 20.09 -16.91
C GLY A 690 -35.73 20.35 -15.76
N GLU A 691 -35.22 20.19 -14.55
CA GLU A 691 -35.93 20.37 -13.30
C GLU A 691 -35.37 21.46 -12.41
N PHE A 692 -36.15 21.77 -11.39
CA PHE A 692 -35.79 22.69 -10.33
C PHE A 692 -36.24 22.13 -8.99
N ILE A 693 -35.30 22.07 -8.06
CA ILE A 693 -35.53 21.68 -6.67
C ILE A 693 -35.27 22.92 -5.82
N ALA A 694 -36.26 23.33 -5.03
CA ALA A 694 -36.11 24.52 -4.20
C ALA A 694 -35.33 24.19 -2.91
N ALA A 695 -34.58 25.17 -2.40
CA ALA A 695 -33.88 25.01 -1.13
C ALA A 695 -34.85 24.60 -0.01
N GLY A 696 -34.56 23.47 0.64
CA GLY A 696 -35.35 22.89 1.73
C GLY A 696 -36.46 21.93 1.30
N ASP A 697 -36.64 21.70 -0.01
CA ASP A 697 -37.50 20.61 -0.52
C ASP A 697 -36.70 19.29 -0.58
N ALA A 698 -37.40 18.17 -0.46
CA ALA A 698 -36.80 16.84 -0.58
C ALA A 698 -36.48 16.55 -2.05
N GLU A 699 -35.38 15.84 -2.28
CA GLU A 699 -35.09 15.26 -3.59
C GLU A 699 -35.92 13.97 -3.68
N ASP A 700 -37.07 14.06 -4.36
CA ASP A 700 -38.13 13.03 -4.34
C ASP A 700 -37.68 11.66 -4.91
N ASP A 701 -36.55 11.60 -5.63
CA ASP A 701 -35.99 10.38 -6.27
C ASP A 701 -34.67 9.87 -5.63
N ASN A 702 -34.19 10.48 -4.54
CA ASN A 702 -32.91 10.14 -3.92
C ASN A 702 -33.05 9.49 -2.52
N ASP A 703 -34.04 8.60 -2.34
CA ASP A 703 -34.14 7.74 -1.16
C ASP A 703 -33.10 6.61 -1.24
N GLY A 704 -31.86 6.91 -0.84
CA GLY A 704 -30.75 5.96 -0.82
C GLY A 704 -30.92 4.89 0.26
N TYR A 705 -30.93 3.62 -0.14
CA TYR A 705 -30.90 2.48 0.80
C TYR A 705 -29.48 2.00 1.02
N LEU A 706 -28.90 2.34 2.17
CA LEU A 706 -27.56 1.91 2.53
C LEU A 706 -27.61 0.54 3.20
N LEU A 707 -26.94 -0.45 2.63
CA LEU A 707 -26.87 -1.81 3.18
C LEU A 707 -25.47 -2.16 3.66
N ASN A 708 -25.40 -2.92 4.74
CA ASN A 708 -24.15 -3.60 5.09
C ASN A 708 -23.92 -4.79 4.15
N ALA A 709 -22.67 -5.28 4.10
CA ALA A 709 -22.28 -6.35 3.18
C ALA A 709 -23.17 -7.60 3.29
N VAL A 710 -23.61 -7.95 4.50
CA VAL A 710 -24.47 -9.12 4.75
C VAL A 710 -25.86 -8.94 4.12
N ALA A 711 -26.48 -7.77 4.29
CA ALA A 711 -27.76 -7.45 3.69
C ALA A 711 -27.65 -7.34 2.15
N LYS A 712 -26.59 -6.71 1.65
CA LYS A 712 -26.32 -6.59 0.20
C LYS A 712 -26.25 -7.95 -0.48
N GLU A 713 -25.43 -8.87 0.03
CA GLU A 713 -25.30 -10.22 -0.53
C GLU A 713 -26.63 -10.99 -0.50
N ALA A 714 -27.41 -10.85 0.58
CA ALA A 714 -28.71 -11.50 0.67
C ALA A 714 -29.70 -10.97 -0.38
N LEU A 715 -29.70 -9.65 -0.62
CA LEU A 715 -30.56 -9.00 -1.59
C LEU A 715 -30.16 -9.39 -3.03
N ILE A 716 -28.87 -9.29 -3.39
CA ILE A 716 -28.38 -9.66 -4.73
C ILE A 716 -28.74 -11.11 -5.08
N ASN A 717 -28.54 -12.04 -4.13
CA ASN A 717 -28.89 -13.45 -4.34
C ASN A 717 -30.40 -13.71 -4.43
N ALA A 718 -31.23 -12.73 -4.07
CA ALA A 718 -32.68 -12.81 -4.18
C ALA A 718 -33.23 -12.15 -5.46
N ILE A 719 -32.40 -11.45 -6.23
CA ILE A 719 -32.79 -10.85 -7.52
C ILE A 719 -33.27 -11.92 -8.48
N ASN A 720 -34.37 -11.63 -9.18
CA ASN A 720 -35.03 -12.52 -10.11
C ASN A 720 -35.59 -11.71 -11.29
N ILE A 721 -34.68 -11.22 -12.14
CA ILE A 721 -34.96 -10.48 -13.39
C ILE A 721 -34.72 -11.36 -14.63
N GLU A 722 -35.35 -11.03 -15.75
CA GLU A 722 -35.09 -11.66 -17.06
C GLU A 722 -34.11 -10.77 -17.87
N GLY A 723 -32.84 -11.17 -18.06
CA GLY A 723 -31.92 -10.43 -18.94
C GLY A 723 -30.42 -10.46 -18.57
N TRP A 724 -29.57 -10.49 -19.60
CA TRP A 724 -28.09 -10.47 -19.66
C TRP A 724 -27.25 -11.66 -19.12
N CYS A 725 -26.13 -11.90 -19.82
CA CYS A 725 -25.18 -13.00 -19.56
C CYS A 725 -23.74 -12.45 -19.53
N PHE A 726 -23.05 -12.69 -18.41
CA PHE A 726 -21.65 -12.30 -18.21
C PHE A 726 -20.71 -13.51 -18.35
N ILE A 727 -19.72 -13.41 -19.24
CA ILE A 727 -18.64 -14.40 -19.37
C ILE A 727 -17.47 -13.96 -18.49
N THR A 728 -17.01 -14.86 -17.62
CA THR A 728 -15.84 -14.61 -16.78
C THR A 728 -14.58 -15.01 -17.53
N GLU A 729 -13.73 -14.02 -17.85
CA GLU A 729 -12.44 -14.28 -18.46
C GLU A 729 -11.49 -14.98 -17.47
N THR A 730 -10.66 -15.88 -17.97
CA THR A 730 -9.67 -16.60 -17.20
C THR A 730 -8.39 -16.75 -18.02
N ASP A 731 -7.24 -16.48 -17.39
CA ASP A 731 -5.96 -16.59 -18.08
C ASP A 731 -5.44 -18.03 -18.20
N SER A 732 -5.92 -18.95 -17.34
CA SER A 732 -5.59 -20.38 -17.41
C SER A 732 -6.46 -21.24 -16.50
N GLY A 733 -6.38 -22.56 -16.66
CA GLY A 733 -6.93 -23.54 -15.71
C GLY A 733 -8.43 -23.85 -15.84
N SER A 734 -9.14 -23.17 -16.75
CA SER A 734 -10.52 -23.51 -17.10
C SER A 734 -10.59 -24.72 -18.01
N THR A 735 -11.69 -25.45 -17.92
CA THR A 735 -12.01 -26.57 -18.81
C THR A 735 -13.12 -26.19 -19.77
N LEU A 736 -13.27 -26.97 -20.85
CA LEU A 736 -14.41 -26.83 -21.77
C LEU A 736 -15.76 -26.93 -21.04
N ALA A 737 -15.85 -27.70 -19.94
CA ALA A 737 -17.07 -27.82 -19.16
C ALA A 737 -17.37 -26.53 -18.38
N ASP A 738 -16.35 -25.84 -17.90
CA ASP A 738 -16.51 -24.54 -17.21
C ASP A 738 -16.97 -23.48 -18.21
N PHE A 739 -16.36 -23.44 -19.39
CA PHE A 739 -16.80 -22.58 -20.50
C PHE A 739 -18.26 -22.88 -20.91
N GLU A 740 -18.62 -24.14 -21.08
CA GLU A 740 -20.00 -24.54 -21.41
C GLU A 740 -21.00 -24.24 -20.30
N ALA A 741 -20.59 -24.23 -19.03
CA ALA A 741 -21.44 -23.89 -17.89
C ALA A 741 -21.76 -22.40 -17.84
N GLN A 742 -20.77 -21.54 -18.12
CA GLN A 742 -20.98 -20.09 -18.24
C GLN A 742 -21.98 -19.74 -19.36
N LEU A 743 -22.07 -20.59 -20.40
CA LEU A 743 -22.97 -20.38 -21.55
C LEU A 743 -24.38 -20.97 -21.36
N ALA A 744 -24.67 -21.64 -20.26
CA ALA A 744 -25.88 -22.45 -20.11
C ALA A 744 -27.18 -21.64 -20.02
N ASP A 745 -27.11 -20.44 -19.44
CA ASP A 745 -28.25 -19.55 -19.19
C ASP A 745 -28.30 -18.35 -20.15
N CYS A 746 -27.38 -18.31 -21.12
CA CYS A 746 -27.29 -17.25 -22.12
C CYS A 746 -28.23 -17.54 -23.30
N THR A 747 -29.13 -16.61 -23.64
CA THR A 747 -29.96 -16.71 -24.85
C THR A 747 -29.15 -16.26 -26.06
N LEU A 748 -28.43 -17.19 -26.71
CA LEU A 748 -27.40 -16.85 -27.70
C LEU A 748 -27.81 -17.18 -29.15
N PRO A 749 -27.56 -16.27 -30.13
CA PRO A 749 -27.78 -16.57 -31.54
C PRO A 749 -26.85 -17.69 -32.04
N THR A 750 -27.26 -18.34 -33.15
CA THR A 750 -26.40 -19.33 -33.81
C THR A 750 -25.49 -18.61 -34.80
N MET A 751 -24.16 -18.66 -34.62
CA MET A 751 -23.21 -18.11 -35.61
C MET A 751 -23.52 -18.68 -37.01
N MET A 752 -23.58 -17.83 -38.03
CA MET A 752 -23.58 -18.25 -39.44
C MET A 752 -22.16 -18.09 -40.01
N PRO A 753 -21.30 -19.13 -39.98
CA PRO A 753 -19.92 -19.00 -40.42
C PRO A 753 -19.73 -19.04 -41.93
N GLU A 754 -20.63 -19.63 -42.72
CA GLU A 754 -20.44 -19.77 -44.17
C GLU A 754 -20.47 -18.39 -44.86
N ASP A 755 -19.46 -18.12 -45.71
CA ASP A 755 -19.24 -16.85 -46.42
C ASP A 755 -18.99 -15.61 -45.52
N SER A 756 -18.65 -15.80 -44.24
CA SER A 756 -18.34 -14.72 -43.30
C SER A 756 -16.84 -14.44 -43.19
N ILE A 757 -16.49 -13.16 -43.01
CA ILE A 757 -15.10 -12.73 -42.79
C ILE A 757 -15.04 -11.85 -41.55
N SER A 758 -14.32 -12.36 -40.57
CA SER A 758 -14.21 -11.77 -39.24
C SER A 758 -12.85 -11.13 -39.07
N TYR A 759 -12.81 -9.88 -38.61
CA TYR A 759 -11.58 -9.12 -38.35
C TYR A 759 -11.52 -8.66 -36.90
N ARG A 760 -10.33 -8.76 -36.30
CA ARG A 760 -10.05 -8.18 -34.99
C ARG A 760 -8.62 -7.64 -34.90
N VAL A 761 -8.43 -6.73 -33.95
CA VAL A 761 -7.13 -6.19 -33.54
C VAL A 761 -6.90 -6.54 -32.07
N SER A 762 -5.74 -7.12 -31.74
CA SER A 762 -5.36 -7.40 -30.35
C SER A 762 -4.98 -6.11 -29.62
N GLY A 763 -4.91 -6.15 -28.28
CA GLY A 763 -4.38 -5.01 -27.49
C GLY A 763 -2.93 -4.62 -27.81
N SER A 764 -2.17 -5.52 -28.46
CA SER A 764 -0.82 -5.25 -28.98
C SER A 764 -0.80 -4.67 -30.41
N GLY A 765 -1.97 -4.34 -30.97
CA GLY A 765 -2.14 -3.82 -32.33
C GLY A 765 -1.98 -4.86 -33.44
N GLU A 766 -1.84 -6.15 -33.13
CA GLU A 766 -1.72 -7.20 -34.14
C GLU A 766 -3.08 -7.55 -34.73
N THR A 767 -3.11 -7.81 -36.03
CA THR A 767 -4.35 -8.08 -36.75
C THR A 767 -4.59 -9.57 -36.93
N ARG A 768 -5.85 -9.97 -36.81
CA ARG A 768 -6.31 -11.34 -37.07
C ARG A 768 -7.58 -11.28 -37.92
N THR A 769 -7.54 -11.89 -39.09
CA THR A 769 -8.72 -12.06 -39.94
C THR A 769 -8.97 -13.55 -40.13
N ALA A 770 -10.22 -13.97 -40.05
CA ALA A 770 -10.64 -15.32 -40.36
C ALA A 770 -11.75 -15.27 -41.43
N ALA A 771 -11.43 -15.82 -42.61
CA ALA A 771 -12.36 -15.99 -43.72
C ALA A 771 -12.80 -17.46 -43.78
N PHE A 772 -14.09 -17.70 -43.61
CA PHE A 772 -14.66 -19.04 -43.53
C PHE A 772 -15.17 -19.50 -44.89
N GLY A 773 -14.57 -20.57 -45.42
CA GLY A 773 -14.84 -21.07 -46.76
C GLY A 773 -15.69 -22.33 -46.76
N ASP A 774 -16.07 -22.76 -47.96
CA ASP A 774 -16.79 -24.01 -48.19
C ASP A 774 -16.02 -25.23 -47.63
N ASN A 775 -16.77 -26.27 -47.25
CA ASN A 775 -16.23 -27.58 -46.83
C ASN A 775 -15.34 -27.56 -45.57
N ASN A 776 -15.72 -26.78 -44.54
CA ASN A 776 -15.06 -26.77 -43.23
C ASN A 776 -13.62 -26.23 -43.25
N GLN A 777 -13.25 -25.46 -44.27
CA GLN A 777 -11.94 -24.81 -44.38
C GLN A 777 -12.07 -23.33 -44.00
N MET A 778 -11.01 -22.75 -43.46
CA MET A 778 -10.92 -21.31 -43.23
C MET A 778 -9.49 -20.80 -43.49
N LEU A 779 -9.37 -19.59 -44.02
CA LEU A 779 -8.10 -18.87 -44.05
C LEU A 779 -8.02 -17.98 -42.83
N ARG A 780 -6.92 -18.13 -42.09
CA ARG A 780 -6.55 -17.23 -41.01
C ARG A 780 -5.39 -16.36 -41.45
N PHE A 781 -5.62 -15.06 -41.49
CA PHE A 781 -4.59 -14.04 -41.68
C PHE A 781 -4.08 -13.58 -40.32
N LYS A 782 -2.77 -13.69 -40.09
CA LYS A 782 -2.09 -13.09 -38.94
C LYS A 782 -1.14 -12.03 -39.47
N ASN A 783 -1.46 -10.76 -39.20
CA ASN A 783 -0.70 -9.63 -39.72
C ASN A 783 -0.53 -9.75 -41.25
N SER A 784 -1.66 -9.93 -41.97
CA SER A 784 -1.76 -10.22 -43.40
C SER A 784 -1.17 -11.57 -43.88
N ALA A 785 -0.36 -12.30 -43.11
CA ALA A 785 0.15 -13.60 -43.58
C ALA A 785 -0.96 -14.68 -43.52
N PRO A 786 -1.29 -15.35 -44.65
CA PRO A 786 -2.32 -16.38 -44.69
C PRO A 786 -1.85 -17.70 -44.10
N SER A 787 -2.78 -18.43 -43.50
CA SER A 787 -2.59 -19.81 -43.08
C SER A 787 -3.92 -20.58 -43.15
N MET A 788 -3.90 -21.78 -43.70
CA MET A 788 -5.09 -22.64 -43.77
C MET A 788 -5.38 -23.27 -42.41
N LYS A 789 -6.67 -23.31 -42.04
CA LYS A 789 -7.22 -23.93 -40.84
C LYS A 789 -8.54 -24.64 -41.16
N TYR A 790 -9.08 -25.37 -40.20
CA TYR A 790 -10.35 -26.08 -40.32
C TYR A 790 -11.30 -25.72 -39.19
N TRP A 791 -12.60 -25.77 -39.48
CA TRP A 791 -13.63 -25.46 -38.50
C TRP A 791 -14.78 -26.47 -38.51
N ASN A 792 -15.47 -26.61 -37.37
CA ASN A 792 -16.66 -27.43 -37.24
C ASN A 792 -17.64 -26.82 -36.22
N MET A 793 -18.93 -27.08 -36.37
CA MET A 793 -19.94 -26.68 -35.38
C MET A 793 -20.36 -27.90 -34.56
N ASN A 794 -20.31 -27.79 -33.24
CA ASN A 794 -20.74 -28.87 -32.36
C ASN A 794 -22.26 -28.82 -32.06
N SER A 795 -22.78 -29.84 -31.36
CA SER A 795 -24.22 -29.96 -31.08
C SER A 795 -24.79 -28.88 -30.15
N LYS A 796 -23.94 -28.07 -29.50
CA LYS A 796 -24.32 -26.94 -28.65
C LYS A 796 -24.18 -25.59 -29.39
N GLY A 797 -23.87 -25.63 -30.69
CA GLY A 797 -23.65 -24.44 -31.49
C GLY A 797 -22.41 -23.65 -31.06
N ILE A 798 -21.38 -24.34 -30.57
CA ILE A 798 -20.03 -23.78 -30.34
C ILE A 798 -19.19 -24.15 -31.56
N LEU A 799 -18.47 -23.16 -32.08
CA LEU A 799 -17.55 -23.29 -33.21
C LEU A 799 -16.21 -23.82 -32.72
N GLU A 800 -15.72 -24.90 -33.31
CA GLU A 800 -14.46 -25.56 -33.00
C GLU A 800 -13.46 -25.27 -34.12
N ILE A 801 -12.33 -24.65 -33.81
CA ILE A 801 -11.30 -24.26 -34.79
C ILE A 801 -10.00 -25.01 -34.51
N GLY A 802 -9.43 -25.60 -35.57
CA GLY A 802 -8.29 -26.51 -35.47
C GLY A 802 -7.32 -26.45 -36.64
N GLU A 803 -6.14 -27.06 -36.47
CA GLU A 803 -5.24 -27.40 -37.58
C GLU A 803 -5.80 -28.56 -38.41
N ASN A 804 -6.65 -29.38 -37.80
CA ASN A 804 -7.44 -30.44 -38.41
C ASN A 804 -8.56 -30.86 -37.43
N ALA A 805 -9.43 -31.78 -37.85
CA ALA A 805 -10.57 -32.24 -37.04
C ALA A 805 -10.22 -32.90 -35.68
N ASN A 806 -8.95 -33.20 -35.40
CA ASN A 806 -8.52 -33.84 -34.14
C ASN A 806 -7.63 -32.93 -33.28
N GLU A 807 -7.38 -31.69 -33.71
CA GLU A 807 -6.44 -30.76 -33.08
C GLU A 807 -7.09 -29.38 -33.02
N ILE A 808 -7.99 -29.21 -32.05
CA ILE A 808 -8.75 -27.97 -31.78
C ILE A 808 -7.95 -27.12 -30.81
N TRP A 809 -7.77 -25.84 -31.14
CA TRP A 809 -7.02 -24.87 -30.33
C TRP A 809 -7.86 -23.63 -29.97
N ASP A 810 -9.11 -23.54 -30.43
CA ASP A 810 -9.99 -22.41 -30.13
C ASP A 810 -11.46 -22.85 -30.24
N TYR A 811 -12.21 -22.66 -29.16
CA TYR A 811 -13.67 -22.83 -29.13
C TYR A 811 -14.32 -21.46 -29.06
N ARG A 812 -15.32 -21.19 -29.92
CA ARG A 812 -15.98 -19.89 -30.01
C ARG A 812 -17.50 -19.97 -29.87
N LYS A 813 -18.08 -19.00 -29.16
CA LYS A 813 -19.53 -18.80 -29.07
C LYS A 813 -19.88 -17.32 -29.20
N LEU A 814 -20.83 -17.00 -30.06
CA LEU A 814 -21.40 -15.66 -30.19
C LEU A 814 -22.24 -15.31 -28.97
N ILE A 815 -21.98 -14.16 -28.35
CA ILE A 815 -22.64 -13.68 -27.13
C ILE A 815 -23.72 -12.63 -27.44
N ILE A 816 -23.47 -11.70 -28.38
CA ILE A 816 -24.40 -10.61 -28.73
C ILE A 816 -24.37 -10.38 -30.25
N ASP A 817 -25.55 -10.22 -30.86
CA ASP A 817 -25.74 -9.71 -32.23
C ASP A 817 -26.26 -8.27 -32.13
N VAL A 818 -25.38 -7.28 -32.35
CA VAL A 818 -25.74 -5.86 -32.26
C VAL A 818 -26.19 -5.40 -33.64
N ASN A 819 -27.50 -5.19 -33.83
CA ASN A 819 -28.02 -4.65 -35.09
C ASN A 819 -27.74 -3.14 -35.17
N ASP A 820 -26.67 -2.77 -35.87
CA ASP A 820 -26.63 -1.79 -37.00
C ASP A 820 -25.19 -1.55 -37.52
N ASP A 821 -24.14 -2.01 -36.79
CA ASP A 821 -22.73 -1.66 -37.07
C ASP A 821 -21.75 -2.82 -37.34
N LYS A 822 -22.20 -3.95 -37.90
CA LYS A 822 -21.31 -5.07 -38.32
C LYS A 822 -20.38 -5.63 -37.22
N GLN A 823 -20.70 -5.40 -35.94
CA GLN A 823 -19.90 -5.82 -34.79
C GLN A 823 -20.56 -6.97 -34.04
N TYR A 824 -19.75 -7.90 -33.54
CA TYR A 824 -20.24 -8.98 -32.69
C TYR A 824 -19.21 -9.44 -31.66
N SER A 825 -19.70 -9.73 -30.46
CA SER A 825 -18.89 -10.21 -29.34
C SER A 825 -18.88 -11.73 -29.27
N VAL A 826 -17.68 -12.31 -29.18
CA VAL A 826 -17.45 -13.75 -29.18
C VAL A 826 -16.69 -14.15 -27.92
N ALA A 827 -17.23 -15.11 -27.20
CA ALA A 827 -16.51 -15.80 -26.13
C ALA A 827 -15.63 -16.90 -26.72
N HIS A 828 -14.39 -16.94 -26.25
CA HIS A 828 -13.37 -17.88 -26.64
C HIS A 828 -13.01 -18.81 -25.49
N PHE A 829 -12.56 -20.01 -25.84
CA PHE A 829 -11.89 -20.91 -24.93
C PHE A 829 -10.69 -21.57 -25.62
N ASP A 830 -9.49 -21.37 -25.08
CA ASP A 830 -8.25 -22.07 -25.48
C ASP A 830 -8.11 -23.35 -24.64
N PRO A 831 -8.19 -24.54 -25.25
CA PRO A 831 -8.03 -25.79 -24.52
C PRO A 831 -6.57 -26.10 -24.11
N GLU A 832 -5.56 -25.47 -24.71
CA GLU A 832 -4.14 -25.67 -24.40
C GLU A 832 -3.74 -24.86 -23.16
N GLU A 833 -4.15 -23.59 -23.09
CA GLU A 833 -3.87 -22.71 -21.96
C GLU A 833 -4.94 -22.83 -20.85
N GLY A 834 -6.14 -23.31 -21.19
CA GLY A 834 -7.29 -23.32 -20.30
C GLY A 834 -7.82 -21.91 -20.03
N SER A 835 -7.68 -21.02 -21.01
CA SER A 835 -8.09 -19.62 -20.90
C SER A 835 -9.46 -19.38 -21.54
N ILE A 836 -10.26 -18.49 -20.94
CA ILE A 836 -11.53 -18.00 -21.46
C ILE A 836 -11.39 -16.49 -21.65
N TRP A 837 -11.79 -15.95 -22.78
CA TRP A 837 -11.76 -14.49 -22.99
C TRP A 837 -12.83 -14.06 -23.98
N LEU A 838 -13.17 -12.78 -23.97
CA LEU A 838 -14.06 -12.16 -24.94
C LEU A 838 -13.24 -11.47 -26.03
N ALA A 839 -13.77 -11.49 -27.25
CA ALA A 839 -13.23 -10.72 -28.35
C ALA A 839 -14.37 -10.15 -29.19
N THR A 840 -14.26 -8.86 -29.50
CA THR A 840 -15.10 -8.18 -30.47
C THR A 840 -14.54 -8.40 -31.87
N TYR A 841 -15.43 -8.71 -32.80
CA TYR A 841 -15.13 -8.90 -34.22
C TYR A 841 -15.93 -7.94 -35.07
N LEU A 842 -15.30 -7.53 -36.16
CA LEU A 842 -15.90 -6.77 -37.24
C LEU A 842 -16.20 -7.70 -38.42
N ASP A 843 -17.39 -7.57 -39.00
CA ASP A 843 -17.73 -8.19 -40.28
C ASP A 843 -17.13 -7.37 -41.43
N VAL A 844 -16.27 -8.01 -42.22
CA VAL A 844 -15.50 -7.37 -43.28
C VAL A 844 -16.03 -7.77 -44.65
N ASP A 845 -16.34 -6.77 -45.47
CA ASP A 845 -16.58 -6.97 -46.90
C ASP A 845 -15.26 -6.85 -47.67
N ILE A 846 -14.65 -7.98 -48.01
CA ILE A 846 -13.38 -8.04 -48.76
C ILE A 846 -13.49 -7.60 -50.22
N ASN A 847 -14.71 -7.37 -50.74
CA ASN A 847 -14.89 -6.84 -52.09
C ASN A 847 -14.90 -5.31 -52.12
N LYS A 848 -14.77 -4.66 -50.96
CA LYS A 848 -14.68 -3.21 -50.83
C LYS A 848 -13.22 -2.82 -50.57
N ASP A 849 -12.75 -1.80 -51.28
CA ASP A 849 -11.42 -1.24 -51.06
C ASP A 849 -11.22 -0.79 -49.61
N ILE A 850 -10.02 -1.02 -49.06
CA ILE A 850 -9.64 -0.53 -47.73
C ILE A 850 -9.70 1.00 -47.67
N GLN A 851 -10.12 1.52 -46.51
CA GLN A 851 -10.05 2.95 -46.22
C GLN A 851 -8.61 3.46 -46.34
N THR A 852 -8.45 4.66 -46.88
CA THR A 852 -7.14 5.30 -47.07
C THR A 852 -7.03 6.57 -46.24
N CYS A 853 -5.87 6.79 -45.63
CA CYS A 853 -5.56 8.00 -44.88
C CYS A 853 -4.89 9.03 -45.80
N ASP A 854 -5.68 9.73 -46.61
CA ASP A 854 -5.23 10.77 -47.54
C ASP A 854 -5.16 12.17 -46.91
N VAL A 855 -5.30 12.25 -45.58
CA VAL A 855 -5.26 13.51 -44.82
C VAL A 855 -3.85 14.14 -44.88
N ASP A 856 -3.82 15.43 -45.22
CA ASP A 856 -2.63 16.31 -45.24
C ASP A 856 -1.41 15.82 -46.04
N GLU A 857 -1.65 15.11 -47.15
CA GLU A 857 -0.56 14.70 -48.06
C GLU A 857 0.28 15.85 -48.61
N SER A 858 1.56 15.57 -48.81
CA SER A 858 2.52 16.56 -49.31
C SER A 858 2.43 16.77 -50.82
N GLY A 859 2.09 15.71 -51.56
CA GLY A 859 2.15 15.62 -53.02
C GLY A 859 3.58 15.55 -53.57
N TRP A 860 3.76 14.94 -54.73
CA TRP A 860 5.08 14.68 -55.34
C TRP A 860 5.35 15.49 -56.61
N ASN A 861 6.59 15.94 -56.82
CA ASN A 861 7.03 16.64 -58.03
C ASN A 861 8.10 15.85 -58.79
N ASP A 862 7.68 15.14 -59.84
CA ASP A 862 8.53 14.34 -60.73
C ASP A 862 9.68 15.11 -61.41
N GLU A 863 9.57 16.43 -61.60
CA GLU A 863 10.62 17.21 -62.26
C GLU A 863 11.80 17.52 -61.34
N THR A 864 11.54 17.61 -60.03
CA THR A 864 12.53 18.00 -59.01
C THR A 864 12.89 16.89 -58.05
N ASP A 865 12.18 15.76 -58.10
CA ASP A 865 12.36 14.60 -57.22
C ASP A 865 12.24 14.97 -55.72
N GLN A 866 11.23 15.79 -55.43
CA GLN A 866 11.00 16.41 -54.11
C GLN A 866 9.49 16.58 -53.82
N PRO A 867 9.10 16.67 -52.54
CA PRO A 867 7.73 16.99 -52.15
C PRO A 867 7.28 18.37 -52.63
N ILE A 868 6.02 18.50 -53.04
CA ILE A 868 5.42 19.80 -53.42
C ILE A 868 5.32 20.70 -52.19
N ASN A 869 4.86 20.16 -51.06
CA ASN A 869 4.76 20.86 -49.79
C ASN A 869 5.55 20.09 -48.73
N PHE A 870 6.57 20.71 -48.16
CA PHE A 870 7.26 20.16 -47.01
C PHE A 870 6.38 20.26 -45.75
N LYS A 871 6.37 19.18 -44.97
CA LYS A 871 5.55 19.03 -43.75
C LYS A 871 6.45 18.70 -42.56
N THR A 872 6.03 19.11 -41.36
CA THR A 872 6.73 18.77 -40.11
C THR A 872 6.25 17.44 -39.55
N TYR A 873 7.07 16.81 -38.70
CA TYR A 873 6.67 15.60 -37.96
C TYR A 873 5.40 15.81 -37.13
N ALA A 874 5.21 16.99 -36.53
CA ALA A 874 3.99 17.33 -35.79
C ALA A 874 2.73 17.33 -36.67
N GLN A 875 2.85 17.77 -37.93
CA GLN A 875 1.73 17.69 -38.88
C GLN A 875 1.45 16.26 -39.32
N TYR A 876 2.48 15.41 -39.43
CA TYR A 876 2.29 13.97 -39.63
C TYR A 876 1.51 13.34 -38.50
N ILE A 877 1.86 13.65 -37.25
CA ILE A 877 1.11 13.18 -36.08
C ILE A 877 -0.33 13.69 -36.10
N ALA A 878 -0.56 14.98 -36.36
CA ALA A 878 -1.92 15.53 -36.43
C ALA A 878 -2.77 14.91 -37.56
N ALA A 879 -2.16 14.63 -38.72
CA ALA A 879 -2.82 13.95 -39.82
C ALA A 879 -3.15 12.49 -39.49
N LEU A 880 -2.25 11.80 -38.79
CA LEU A 880 -2.48 10.45 -38.28
C LEU A 880 -3.60 10.41 -37.25
N ASP A 881 -3.59 11.32 -36.28
CA ASP A 881 -4.60 11.42 -35.22
C ASP A 881 -5.98 11.67 -35.86
N SER A 882 -6.09 12.57 -36.83
CA SER A 882 -7.33 12.81 -37.58
C SER A 882 -7.83 11.59 -38.37
N CYS A 883 -6.92 10.72 -38.85
CA CYS A 883 -7.33 9.46 -39.48
C CYS A 883 -7.82 8.42 -38.45
N ARG A 884 -7.42 8.51 -37.19
CA ARG A 884 -7.72 7.53 -36.13
C ARG A 884 -8.78 7.99 -35.12
N GLU A 885 -9.45 9.12 -35.36
CA GLU A 885 -10.50 9.72 -34.48
C GLU A 885 -11.77 8.85 -34.29
N ASP A 886 -11.82 7.62 -34.80
CA ASP A 886 -12.95 6.72 -34.62
C ASP A 886 -12.78 5.93 -33.31
N GLU A 887 -13.48 6.37 -32.25
CA GLU A 887 -13.35 5.85 -30.88
C GLU A 887 -13.83 4.40 -30.71
N ASP A 888 -14.55 3.88 -31.70
CA ASP A 888 -15.21 2.57 -31.62
C ASP A 888 -14.29 1.37 -31.98
N TYR A 889 -13.05 1.59 -32.43
CA TYR A 889 -12.19 0.51 -32.94
C TYR A 889 -10.74 0.51 -32.39
N LYS A 890 -10.29 -0.67 -31.96
CA LYS A 890 -8.86 -0.89 -31.62
C LYS A 890 -7.96 -0.66 -32.83
N THR A 891 -6.98 0.24 -32.68
CA THR A 891 -6.08 0.66 -33.76
C THR A 891 -5.04 -0.42 -34.11
N PRO A 892 -4.87 -0.79 -35.39
CA PRO A 892 -3.77 -1.65 -35.83
C PRO A 892 -2.43 -0.92 -35.72
N LEU A 893 -1.40 -1.58 -35.18
CA LEU A 893 -0.09 -0.95 -34.93
C LEU A 893 1.05 -1.83 -35.44
N PHE A 894 2.11 -1.20 -35.94
CA PHE A 894 3.39 -1.90 -36.02
C PHE A 894 3.92 -2.12 -34.61
N SER A 895 4.41 -3.32 -34.35
CA SER A 895 5.04 -3.69 -33.09
C SER A 895 6.18 -4.66 -33.34
N THR A 896 7.04 -4.85 -32.34
CA THR A 896 8.09 -5.87 -32.40
C THR A 896 7.52 -7.28 -32.54
N ARG A 897 6.28 -7.55 -32.11
CA ARG A 897 5.57 -8.82 -32.39
C ARG A 897 5.01 -8.89 -33.80
N PHE A 898 4.61 -7.75 -34.38
CA PHE A 898 4.17 -7.69 -35.77
C PHE A 898 5.32 -7.99 -36.74
N ILE A 899 6.49 -7.38 -36.51
CA ILE A 899 7.68 -7.43 -37.38
C ILE A 899 8.72 -8.47 -36.93
N GLY A 900 8.58 -9.04 -35.72
CA GLY A 900 9.59 -9.91 -35.09
C GLY A 900 9.83 -11.27 -35.76
N ASP A 901 9.02 -11.63 -36.77
CA ASP A 901 9.26 -12.74 -37.67
C ASP A 901 9.70 -12.20 -39.06
N GLU A 902 10.30 -13.03 -39.91
CA GLU A 902 10.54 -12.63 -41.31
C GLU A 902 9.21 -12.21 -41.96
N ARG A 903 9.11 -10.93 -42.34
CA ARG A 903 7.87 -10.31 -42.81
C ARG A 903 8.09 -9.64 -44.14
N VAL A 904 7.18 -9.88 -45.08
CA VAL A 904 7.16 -9.24 -46.39
C VAL A 904 5.86 -8.46 -46.52
N LEU A 905 5.99 -7.17 -46.78
CA LEU A 905 4.90 -6.25 -47.12
C LEU A 905 5.15 -5.76 -48.54
N GLN A 906 4.18 -5.92 -49.41
CA GLN A 906 4.27 -5.55 -50.82
C GLN A 906 3.11 -4.61 -51.18
N ALA A 907 3.46 -3.49 -51.83
CA ALA A 907 2.54 -2.62 -52.54
C ALA A 907 2.68 -2.87 -54.05
N GLU A 908 2.02 -2.07 -54.90
CA GLU A 908 2.03 -2.31 -56.35
C GLU A 908 3.44 -2.21 -56.98
N ASP A 909 4.23 -1.24 -56.56
CA ASP A 909 5.53 -0.87 -57.13
C ASP A 909 6.71 -1.05 -56.17
N GLU A 910 6.48 -1.51 -54.95
CA GLU A 910 7.53 -1.68 -53.95
C GLU A 910 7.32 -2.87 -53.02
N ARG A 911 8.43 -3.37 -52.46
CA ARG A 911 8.42 -4.44 -51.46
C ARG A 911 9.39 -4.17 -50.33
N LEU A 912 8.87 -4.29 -49.12
CA LEU A 912 9.59 -4.19 -47.86
C LEU A 912 9.69 -5.57 -47.20
N SER A 913 10.92 -6.06 -47.06
CA SER A 913 11.22 -7.30 -46.35
C SER A 913 11.94 -6.99 -45.04
N PHE A 914 11.31 -7.32 -43.91
CA PHE A 914 11.83 -7.10 -42.58
C PHE A 914 12.41 -8.40 -42.00
N MET A 915 13.58 -8.27 -41.36
CA MET A 915 14.24 -9.36 -40.63
C MET A 915 14.19 -9.08 -39.13
N ALA A 916 14.10 -10.15 -38.33
CA ALA A 916 14.00 -10.08 -36.88
C ALA A 916 15.24 -9.46 -36.19
N ASP A 917 16.39 -9.39 -36.88
CA ASP A 917 17.63 -8.82 -36.35
C ASP A 917 17.71 -7.29 -36.49
N GLY A 918 16.63 -6.63 -36.91
CA GLY A 918 16.58 -5.18 -37.12
C GLY A 918 17.09 -4.74 -38.50
N SER A 919 17.48 -5.69 -39.37
CA SER A 919 17.78 -5.40 -40.77
C SER A 919 16.53 -5.56 -41.66
N GLY A 920 16.56 -4.94 -42.82
CA GLY A 920 15.52 -5.08 -43.82
C GLY A 920 16.01 -4.74 -45.22
N LYS A 921 15.15 -5.00 -46.19
CA LYS A 921 15.44 -4.84 -47.61
C LYS A 921 14.25 -4.20 -48.31
N PHE A 922 14.52 -3.10 -49.01
CA PHE A 922 13.60 -2.44 -49.92
C PHE A 922 13.89 -2.92 -51.35
N GLU A 923 12.84 -3.16 -52.12
CA GLU A 923 12.90 -3.55 -53.52
C GLU A 923 11.87 -2.75 -54.32
N ASP A 924 12.33 -1.97 -55.30
CA ASP A 924 11.49 -1.32 -56.30
C ASP A 924 11.08 -2.36 -57.36
N LEU A 925 9.81 -2.40 -57.74
CA LEU A 925 9.20 -3.44 -58.56
C LEU A 925 8.66 -2.87 -59.88
N ASN A 926 8.92 -3.59 -60.98
CA ASN A 926 8.15 -3.39 -62.21
C ASN A 926 6.68 -3.81 -62.00
N PRO A 927 5.75 -3.35 -62.85
CA PRO A 927 4.35 -3.81 -62.84
C PRO A 927 4.16 -5.33 -63.04
N ASP A 928 5.19 -6.06 -63.48
CA ASP A 928 5.19 -7.53 -63.60
C ASP A 928 5.77 -8.25 -62.36
N GLY A 929 6.07 -7.50 -61.29
CA GLY A 929 6.61 -7.99 -60.02
C GLY A 929 8.13 -8.25 -60.03
N THR A 930 8.85 -7.90 -61.09
CA THR A 930 10.31 -8.09 -61.16
C THR A 930 11.07 -6.92 -60.53
N VAL A 931 12.09 -7.23 -59.72
CA VAL A 931 12.88 -6.22 -58.98
C VAL A 931 13.73 -5.37 -59.93
N MET A 932 13.54 -4.06 -59.87
CA MET A 932 14.32 -3.04 -60.59
C MET A 932 15.57 -2.64 -59.82
N GLU A 933 15.39 -2.22 -58.57
CA GLU A 933 16.45 -1.77 -57.69
C GLU A 933 16.23 -2.31 -56.28
N SER A 934 17.30 -2.37 -55.48
CA SER A 934 17.18 -2.78 -54.10
C SER A 934 18.22 -2.14 -53.19
N PHE A 935 17.74 -1.75 -52.02
CA PHE A 935 18.53 -1.17 -50.94
C PHE A 935 18.30 -1.92 -49.63
N ASN A 936 19.30 -1.90 -48.76
CA ASN A 936 19.13 -2.39 -47.40
C ASN A 936 18.78 -1.21 -46.47
N PHE A 937 17.93 -1.47 -45.48
CA PHE A 937 17.64 -0.54 -44.41
C PHE A 937 17.84 -1.20 -43.05
N THR A 938 17.93 -0.39 -42.01
CA THR A 938 17.76 -0.83 -40.62
C THR A 938 16.45 -0.30 -40.09
N TRP A 939 15.75 -1.07 -39.27
CA TRP A 939 14.49 -0.65 -38.67
C TRP A 939 14.52 -0.73 -37.14
N ALA A 940 13.76 0.14 -36.49
CA ALA A 940 13.53 0.11 -35.05
C ALA A 940 12.17 0.74 -34.72
N MET A 941 11.58 0.40 -33.57
CA MET A 941 10.43 1.14 -33.03
C MET A 941 10.87 2.58 -32.71
N HIS A 942 10.11 3.56 -33.19
CA HIS A 942 10.33 4.97 -32.89
C HIS A 942 9.42 5.47 -31.77
N ASP A 943 8.13 5.15 -31.90
CA ASP A 943 7.09 5.43 -30.92
C ASP A 943 6.30 4.14 -30.74
N VAL A 944 6.38 3.55 -29.55
CA VAL A 944 5.77 2.25 -29.26
C VAL A 944 4.26 2.39 -29.11
N ASP A 945 3.80 3.48 -28.50
CA ASP A 945 2.39 3.71 -28.18
C ASP A 945 1.60 4.02 -29.45
N LYS A 946 2.19 4.80 -30.36
CA LYS A 946 1.58 5.11 -31.67
C LYS A 946 1.87 4.07 -32.74
N GLY A 947 2.68 3.05 -32.44
CA GLY A 947 3.07 2.00 -33.38
C GLY A 947 3.84 2.54 -34.59
N ILE A 948 4.72 3.51 -34.38
CA ILE A 948 5.52 4.14 -35.43
C ILE A 948 6.87 3.43 -35.49
N ILE A 949 7.20 2.88 -36.66
CA ILE A 949 8.51 2.32 -36.94
C ILE A 949 9.35 3.31 -37.73
N LYS A 950 10.65 3.34 -37.42
CA LYS A 950 11.65 4.12 -38.14
C LYS A 950 12.50 3.22 -39.00
N LEU A 951 12.50 3.46 -40.30
CA LEU A 951 13.38 2.82 -41.27
C LEU A 951 14.48 3.82 -41.62
N SER A 952 15.74 3.37 -41.64
CA SER A 952 16.89 4.19 -41.97
C SER A 952 17.63 3.60 -43.16
N PHE A 953 17.70 4.40 -44.22
CA PHE A 953 18.29 4.04 -45.51
C PHE A 953 19.62 4.74 -45.68
N ALA A 954 20.58 4.03 -46.27
CA ALA A 954 21.83 4.61 -46.76
C ALA A 954 22.04 4.16 -48.20
N TYR A 955 21.94 5.11 -49.13
CA TYR A 955 22.05 4.84 -50.57
C TYR A 955 22.98 5.86 -51.23
N THR A 956 23.23 5.69 -52.52
CA THR A 956 24.05 6.62 -53.31
C THR A 956 23.18 7.10 -54.46
N ASP A 957 23.03 8.42 -54.60
CA ASP A 957 22.22 9.02 -55.66
C ASP A 957 22.87 8.86 -57.05
N ASP A 958 22.12 9.25 -58.09
CA ASP A 958 22.56 9.22 -59.49
C ASP A 958 23.82 10.06 -59.77
N ASN A 959 24.15 11.01 -58.89
CA ASN A 959 25.35 11.84 -58.96
C ASN A 959 26.53 11.24 -58.18
N ASN A 960 26.38 10.02 -57.67
CA ASN A 960 27.36 9.29 -56.88
C ASN A 960 27.69 9.96 -55.53
N VAL A 961 26.71 10.63 -54.93
CA VAL A 961 26.79 11.23 -53.58
C VAL A 961 26.06 10.32 -52.59
N ALA A 962 26.67 10.10 -51.42
CA ALA A 962 26.03 9.31 -50.37
C ALA A 962 24.86 10.11 -49.76
N GLN A 963 23.68 9.50 -49.77
CA GLN A 963 22.45 10.04 -49.21
C GLN A 963 21.95 9.17 -48.06
N THR A 964 21.13 9.76 -47.20
CA THR A 964 20.40 9.07 -46.14
C THR A 964 18.94 9.49 -46.19
N ALA A 965 18.04 8.52 -46.12
CA ALA A 965 16.62 8.76 -45.92
C ALA A 965 16.14 8.07 -44.64
N THR A 966 15.10 8.62 -44.04
CA THR A 966 14.43 8.06 -42.87
C THR A 966 12.93 8.09 -43.09
N ASP A 967 12.29 6.92 -42.99
CA ASP A 967 10.84 6.81 -43.02
C ASP A 967 10.32 6.53 -41.62
N TYR A 968 9.32 7.29 -41.21
CA TYR A 968 8.51 7.04 -40.02
C TYR A 968 7.15 6.56 -40.51
N MET A 969 6.81 5.29 -40.29
CA MET A 969 5.59 4.70 -40.83
C MET A 969 4.75 4.02 -39.75
N THR A 970 3.43 4.07 -39.93
CA THR A 970 2.45 3.41 -39.07
C THR A 970 1.20 3.01 -39.84
N ILE A 971 0.44 2.04 -39.32
CA ILE A 971 -0.77 1.53 -39.96
C ILE A 971 -1.95 2.45 -39.61
N ALA A 972 -2.51 3.17 -40.57
CA ALA A 972 -3.69 4.01 -40.33
C ALA A 972 -4.97 3.15 -40.26
N TYR A 973 -5.16 2.28 -41.25
CA TYR A 973 -6.32 1.39 -41.35
C TYR A 973 -5.91 -0.02 -41.74
N SER A 974 -6.75 -0.99 -41.40
CA SER A 974 -6.53 -2.40 -41.72
C SER A 974 -7.85 -3.15 -41.78
N ASN A 975 -7.98 -4.08 -42.71
CA ASN A 975 -8.99 -5.17 -42.65
C ASN A 975 -8.34 -6.51 -42.24
N GLY A 976 -7.05 -6.47 -41.90
CA GLY A 976 -6.20 -7.57 -41.45
C GLY A 976 -5.63 -8.44 -42.58
N ILE A 977 -6.06 -8.19 -43.81
CA ILE A 977 -5.48 -8.72 -45.06
C ILE A 977 -4.62 -7.64 -45.72
N GLU A 978 -5.09 -6.39 -45.74
CA GLU A 978 -4.40 -5.22 -46.27
C GLU A 978 -4.19 -4.18 -45.17
N PHE A 979 -3.15 -3.37 -45.34
CA PHE A 979 -2.76 -2.29 -44.42
C PHE A 979 -2.63 -0.99 -45.21
N ASN A 980 -3.44 0.01 -44.88
CA ASN A 980 -3.17 1.38 -45.30
C ASN A 980 -2.14 1.98 -44.34
N VAL A 981 -0.96 2.30 -44.86
CA VAL A 981 0.19 2.75 -44.06
C VAL A 981 0.48 4.20 -44.37
N LYS A 982 0.53 5.03 -43.34
CA LYS A 982 0.88 6.45 -43.41
C LYS A 982 2.35 6.63 -43.11
N VAL A 983 3.06 7.33 -43.99
CA VAL A 983 4.52 7.47 -43.95
C VAL A 983 4.93 8.94 -43.90
N PHE A 984 5.92 9.24 -43.07
CA PHE A 984 6.65 10.50 -43.06
C PHE A 984 8.13 10.27 -43.42
N THR A 985 8.55 10.75 -44.59
CA THR A 985 9.90 10.56 -45.13
C THR A 985 10.72 11.83 -44.97
N VAL A 986 11.97 11.69 -44.52
CA VAL A 986 12.96 12.78 -44.51
C VAL A 986 14.21 12.31 -45.25
N SER A 987 14.62 13.04 -46.30
CA SER A 987 15.81 12.73 -47.08
C SER A 987 16.85 13.85 -47.08
N SER A 988 18.14 13.49 -47.02
CA SER A 988 19.26 14.42 -47.18
C SER A 988 19.37 14.98 -48.61
N GLU A 989 18.74 14.32 -49.58
CA GLU A 989 18.76 14.70 -50.99
C GLU A 989 17.97 15.99 -51.27
N TRP A 990 17.00 16.31 -50.42
CA TRP A 990 16.12 17.47 -50.58
C TRP A 990 16.74 18.80 -50.08
N GLY A 991 18.01 18.78 -49.64
CA GLY A 991 18.79 19.99 -49.35
C GLY A 991 18.50 20.67 -48.01
N GLY A 992 17.78 20.00 -47.10
CA GLY A 992 17.61 20.43 -45.70
C GLY A 992 18.84 20.07 -44.86
N ASN A 993 19.47 21.08 -44.24
CA ASN A 993 20.35 20.82 -43.09
C ASN A 993 19.54 20.06 -42.03
N ALA A 994 20.19 19.16 -41.28
CA ALA A 994 19.63 18.31 -40.21
C ALA A 994 19.02 19.09 -39.00
N ILE A 995 18.26 20.16 -39.25
CA ILE A 995 17.78 21.16 -38.27
C ILE A 995 16.32 21.61 -38.56
N THR A 996 15.72 21.33 -39.73
CA THR A 996 14.30 21.74 -39.96
C THR A 996 13.26 20.65 -39.70
N GLU A 997 13.63 19.36 -39.62
CA GLU A 997 12.69 18.23 -39.41
C GLU A 997 11.46 18.23 -40.35
N GLU A 998 11.61 18.86 -41.52
CA GLU A 998 10.58 18.93 -42.55
C GLU A 998 10.81 17.86 -43.63
N GLY A 999 9.75 17.19 -44.05
CA GLY A 999 9.77 16.04 -44.95
C GLY A 999 8.46 15.86 -45.72
N GLU A 1000 8.24 14.66 -46.23
CA GLU A 1000 7.08 14.26 -47.02
C GLU A 1000 6.10 13.42 -46.20
N ILE A 1001 4.80 13.71 -46.31
CA ILE A 1001 3.71 12.87 -45.82
C ILE A 1001 3.01 12.23 -47.03
N TRP A 1002 2.91 10.91 -47.04
CA TRP A 1002 2.26 10.10 -48.08
C TRP A 1002 1.66 8.81 -47.47
N TYR A 1003 0.87 8.05 -48.24
CA TYR A 1003 0.38 6.73 -47.82
C TYR A 1003 0.50 5.68 -48.93
N SER A 1004 0.48 4.40 -48.55
CA SER A 1004 0.38 3.28 -49.48
C SER A 1004 -0.35 2.09 -48.85
N ASN A 1005 -0.90 1.22 -49.71
CA ASN A 1005 -1.58 -0.01 -49.30
C ASN A 1005 -0.63 -1.19 -49.45
N TYR A 1006 -0.35 -1.87 -48.34
CA TYR A 1006 0.51 -3.05 -48.31
C TYR A 1006 -0.27 -4.30 -47.93
N SER A 1007 0.10 -5.42 -48.52
CA SER A 1007 -0.36 -6.75 -48.12
C SER A 1007 0.78 -7.76 -48.19
N ASN A 1008 0.54 -8.97 -47.70
CA ASN A 1008 1.42 -10.09 -47.97
C ASN A 1008 1.22 -10.55 -49.42
N PRO A 1009 2.29 -10.80 -50.20
CA PRO A 1009 2.19 -11.13 -51.63
C PRO A 1009 1.40 -12.42 -51.93
N ASP A 1010 1.27 -13.33 -50.96
CA ASP A 1010 0.54 -14.59 -51.15
C ASP A 1010 -0.97 -14.44 -50.87
N SER A 1011 -1.41 -13.37 -50.18
CA SER A 1011 -2.79 -13.22 -49.67
C SER A 1011 -3.86 -13.24 -50.75
N GLU A 1012 -3.68 -12.49 -51.83
CA GLU A 1012 -4.66 -12.43 -52.94
C GLU A 1012 -4.78 -13.79 -53.67
N SER A 1013 -3.65 -14.48 -53.84
CA SER A 1013 -3.61 -15.78 -54.51
C SER A 1013 -4.36 -16.87 -53.71
N GLU A 1014 -4.19 -16.90 -52.39
CA GLU A 1014 -4.86 -17.86 -51.50
C GLU A 1014 -6.37 -17.60 -51.39
N LEU A 1015 -6.79 -16.33 -51.35
CA LEU A 1015 -8.21 -15.94 -51.40
C LEU A 1015 -8.87 -16.37 -52.72
N THR A 1016 -8.15 -16.23 -53.83
CA THR A 1016 -8.62 -16.64 -55.17
C THR A 1016 -8.75 -18.17 -55.27
N ASP A 1017 -7.77 -18.92 -54.76
CA ASP A 1017 -7.75 -20.38 -54.83
C ASP A 1017 -8.90 -21.04 -54.04
N LEU A 1018 -9.39 -20.38 -52.99
CA LEU A 1018 -10.56 -20.81 -52.21
C LEU A 1018 -11.88 -20.17 -52.66
N GLY A 1019 -11.87 -19.34 -53.69
CA GLY A 1019 -13.08 -18.79 -54.31
C GLY A 1019 -13.71 -17.59 -53.59
N PHE A 1020 -12.99 -16.95 -52.66
CA PHE A 1020 -13.48 -15.76 -51.95
C PHE A 1020 -13.48 -14.50 -52.83
N ILE A 1021 -12.56 -14.41 -53.79
CA ILE A 1021 -12.47 -13.31 -54.76
C ILE A 1021 -12.37 -13.87 -56.19
N THR A 1022 -12.94 -13.15 -57.16
CA THR A 1022 -12.76 -13.49 -58.58
C THR A 1022 -11.47 -12.87 -59.11
N PRO A 1023 -10.62 -13.62 -59.83
CA PRO A 1023 -9.36 -13.07 -60.31
C PRO A 1023 -9.61 -11.85 -61.20
N ALA A 1024 -8.88 -10.75 -60.95
CA ALA A 1024 -8.92 -9.57 -61.79
C ALA A 1024 -8.61 -9.96 -63.24
N THR A 1025 -9.43 -9.49 -64.19
CA THR A 1025 -9.11 -9.70 -65.61
C THR A 1025 -7.99 -8.72 -65.96
N PRO A 1026 -6.87 -9.18 -66.54
CA PRO A 1026 -5.71 -8.34 -66.82
C PRO A 1026 -5.97 -7.24 -67.85
#